data_AF-A0A1B6C3Y3-F1
#
_entry.id   AF-A0A1B6C3Y3-F1
#
_cell.length_a   1.000
_cell.length_b   1.000
_cell.length_c   1.000
_cell.angle_alpha   90.00
_cell.angle_beta   90.00
_cell.angle_gamma   90.00
#
_symmetry.space_group_name_H-M   'P 1'
#
loop_
_entity.id
_entity.type
_entity.pdbx_description
1 polymer ?
#
loop_
_entity_poly.entity_id
_entity_poly.type
_entity_poly.pdbx_seq_one_letter_code
_entity_poly.pdbx_strand_id
1 'polypeptide(L)'
;ATNMDYSMLNEHGMFEYFRKKYKSERANMSDLIAFNEEMLYLWVEEKGVLLTLQIRKRPDNTFSDFQILKSDDGNRPHNVNEIILDPNGLYIATISKFGVCLMSLPQRWGLEMKFLGGEHKEINVKWILIAPTIILAISPNKRFKEQPSVSKARWCPGNALTLYLAILYSDNCLRLYDAVSLEMKKFIQVGTIPRLNAIGLPDLAVDFDFSPNIMKHVNVVDDKATQVTIYKMQWVIYILKSSGDVCTCTVDINLYNDQIFSKMSDPIPMHPQDRGNYMTDAFSLLVLNCNPPLIVIASENGKLYHCLHIVTKKEDEAIENSDSSLFVFETLQIDLGLNTDKKLQNDFEFPLYLKIDPTSTSRYMCSHEAGVHLVRLPIITPLTEFATRNNEDDDTDNNDLQTIFAKHSSIIEYSVCTQLKGQPKGLPLQGLHTLATPNTIIVLLGNGELVTSPIRELELYTDISKLMSNLAVEENDEGSDTYVSSEIKTNPLLKATFDRPTRSSKNLVEIMIDLLKNDMCMAQRKLMMDQIQQQAISFRKKKEFIVDKLDKFSIDKEKFISKAEELAEKYEEINDKQTELKNRARAILLKVQCLDIESSPDRKLQEKVQEKAVILKSLTRDMEKIHERMDYFKMQANYVELMKEKNPPTFHNNQIKSIKIALSEMKEN
;
A
#
# COMPACT_ATOMS: atom_id res chain seq x y z
N ALA A 1 14.22 -15.62 -28.54
CA ALA A 1 14.22 -15.65 -27.07
C ALA A 1 14.84 -14.35 -26.60
N THR A 2 14.03 -13.32 -26.40
CA THR A 2 14.46 -12.07 -25.76
C THR A 2 14.82 -12.40 -24.31
N ASN A 3 15.99 -11.95 -23.86
CA ASN A 3 16.50 -12.19 -22.51
C ASN A 3 15.58 -11.46 -21.52
N MET A 4 14.59 -12.16 -20.97
CA MET A 4 13.55 -11.63 -20.07
C MET A 4 14.04 -11.62 -18.62
N ASP A 5 15.24 -11.10 -18.45
CA ASP A 5 15.94 -11.00 -17.17
C ASP A 5 16.42 -9.57 -17.00
N TYR A 6 15.51 -8.70 -16.57
CA TYR A 6 15.84 -7.30 -16.26
C TYR A 6 16.93 -7.17 -15.19
N SER A 7 17.10 -8.22 -14.38
CA SER A 7 18.06 -8.27 -13.29
C SER A 7 19.45 -8.80 -13.67
N MET A 8 19.60 -9.50 -14.79
CA MET A 8 20.77 -10.33 -15.16
C MET A 8 21.07 -11.47 -14.15
N LEU A 9 20.09 -11.87 -13.35
CA LEU A 9 20.22 -12.94 -12.36
C LEU A 9 20.28 -14.34 -12.98
N ASN A 10 19.59 -14.57 -14.10
CA ASN A 10 19.51 -15.86 -14.78
C ASN A 10 20.88 -16.29 -15.36
N GLU A 11 21.74 -15.33 -15.70
CA GLU A 11 23.12 -15.54 -16.16
C GLU A 11 24.11 -15.77 -15.00
N HIS A 12 23.67 -15.56 -13.75
CA HIS A 12 24.52 -15.75 -12.59
C HIS A 12 24.89 -17.23 -12.36
N GLY A 13 26.12 -17.47 -11.91
CA GLY A 13 26.66 -18.83 -11.71
C GLY A 13 25.85 -19.70 -10.75
N MET A 14 25.05 -19.11 -9.85
CA MET A 14 24.12 -19.85 -8.99
C MET A 14 23.04 -20.58 -9.80
N PHE A 15 22.41 -19.89 -10.76
CA PHE A 15 21.34 -20.47 -11.58
C PHE A 15 21.90 -21.38 -12.69
N GLU A 16 23.12 -21.10 -13.17
CA GLU A 16 23.83 -22.04 -14.03
C GLU A 16 24.12 -23.36 -13.29
N TYR A 17 24.58 -23.28 -12.04
CA TYR A 17 24.77 -24.45 -11.18
C TYR A 17 23.46 -25.19 -10.92
N PHE A 18 22.37 -24.45 -10.66
CA PHE A 18 21.03 -25.02 -10.49
C PHE A 18 20.60 -25.81 -11.72
N ARG A 19 20.60 -25.20 -12.91
CA ARG A 19 20.18 -25.84 -14.17
C ARG A 19 21.00 -27.10 -14.50
N LYS A 20 22.32 -27.08 -14.28
CA LYS A 20 23.18 -28.27 -14.50
C LYS A 20 22.79 -29.45 -13.60
N LYS A 21 22.18 -29.17 -12.45
CA LYS A 21 21.78 -30.14 -11.41
C LYS A 21 20.27 -30.25 -11.24
N TYR A 22 19.51 -29.74 -12.21
CA TYR A 22 18.08 -29.85 -12.27
C TYR A 22 17.76 -30.73 -13.47
N LYS A 23 17.90 -32.06 -13.32
CA LYS A 23 17.77 -33.02 -14.43
C LYS A 23 16.37 -33.61 -14.58
N SER A 24 15.47 -33.35 -13.63
CA SER A 24 14.11 -33.85 -13.65
C SER A 24 13.15 -32.67 -13.71
N GLU A 25 12.45 -32.51 -14.84
CA GLU A 25 11.29 -31.63 -14.91
C GLU A 25 10.28 -32.09 -13.86
N ARG A 26 10.12 -31.31 -12.80
CA ARG A 26 9.04 -31.56 -11.85
C ARG A 26 7.72 -31.33 -12.57
N ALA A 27 6.83 -32.31 -12.48
CA ALA A 27 5.52 -32.23 -13.10
C ALA A 27 4.58 -31.25 -12.36
N ASN A 28 4.82 -31.05 -11.06
CA ASN A 28 3.91 -30.32 -10.18
C ASN A 28 4.54 -29.01 -9.71
N MET A 29 3.68 -28.07 -9.33
CA MET A 29 4.06 -26.80 -8.73
C MET A 29 4.72 -26.99 -7.35
N SER A 30 5.75 -26.20 -7.05
CA SER A 30 6.39 -26.10 -5.74
C SER A 30 6.92 -24.69 -5.50
N ASP A 31 7.23 -24.34 -4.25
CA ASP A 31 7.84 -23.05 -3.89
C ASP A 31 9.22 -23.28 -3.25
N LEU A 32 10.25 -23.36 -4.09
CA LEU A 32 11.64 -23.66 -3.73
C LEU A 32 12.50 -22.41 -3.54
N ILE A 33 11.88 -21.23 -3.56
CA ILE A 33 12.55 -19.94 -3.39
C ILE A 33 12.05 -19.26 -2.12
N ALA A 34 12.99 -18.72 -1.36
CA ALA A 34 12.68 -17.81 -0.27
C ALA A 34 13.63 -16.61 -0.33
N PHE A 35 13.20 -15.48 0.22
CA PHE A 35 13.97 -14.24 0.24
C PHE A 35 13.71 -13.53 1.56
N ASN A 36 14.79 -13.04 2.16
CA ASN A 36 14.76 -12.22 3.36
C ASN A 36 15.96 -11.27 3.35
N GLU A 37 15.78 -10.01 3.75
CA GLU A 37 16.85 -9.01 3.91
C GLU A 37 17.90 -9.02 2.78
N GLU A 38 17.45 -8.93 1.51
CA GLU A 38 18.33 -8.91 0.33
C GLU A 38 19.04 -10.25 -0.01
N MET A 39 18.79 -11.31 0.76
CA MET A 39 19.32 -12.65 0.51
C MET A 39 18.27 -13.54 -0.15
N LEU A 40 18.64 -14.13 -1.29
CA LEU A 40 17.89 -15.16 -1.98
C LEU A 40 18.34 -16.53 -1.53
N TYR A 41 17.39 -17.42 -1.31
CA TYR A 41 17.59 -18.81 -0.97
C TYR A 41 16.91 -19.69 -2.02
N LEU A 42 17.63 -20.68 -2.53
CA LEU A 42 17.15 -21.59 -3.55
C LEU A 42 17.47 -23.04 -3.18
N TRP A 43 16.44 -23.87 -3.09
CA TRP A 43 16.58 -25.28 -2.75
C TRP A 43 16.95 -26.15 -3.95
N VAL A 44 17.98 -26.98 -3.81
CA VAL A 44 18.40 -27.94 -4.84
C VAL A 44 18.15 -29.35 -4.36
N GLU A 45 17.06 -29.94 -4.86
CA GLU A 45 16.63 -31.25 -4.42
C GLU A 45 17.69 -32.33 -4.68
N GLU A 46 18.30 -32.44 -5.87
CA GLU A 46 19.23 -33.52 -6.25
C GLU A 46 20.42 -33.70 -5.29
N LYS A 47 20.88 -32.61 -4.68
CA LYS A 47 22.00 -32.60 -3.73
C LYS A 47 21.56 -32.40 -2.29
N GLY A 48 20.32 -31.96 -2.05
CA GLY A 48 19.83 -31.62 -0.72
C GLY A 48 20.59 -30.45 -0.11
N VAL A 49 20.84 -29.43 -0.93
CA VAL A 49 21.61 -28.25 -0.53
C VAL A 49 20.80 -27.00 -0.78
N LEU A 50 21.05 -25.98 0.05
CA LEU A 50 20.47 -24.67 -0.13
C LEU A 50 21.53 -23.73 -0.72
N LEU A 51 21.23 -23.10 -1.85
CA LEU A 51 22.04 -22.05 -2.43
C LEU A 51 21.60 -20.71 -1.86
N THR A 52 22.55 -19.84 -1.58
CA THR A 52 22.27 -18.50 -1.09
C THR A 52 23.07 -17.44 -1.84
N LEU A 53 22.40 -16.34 -2.17
CA LEU A 53 22.94 -15.24 -2.98
C LEU A 53 22.43 -13.91 -2.46
N GLN A 54 23.32 -12.94 -2.25
CA GLN A 54 22.92 -11.56 -1.99
C GLN A 54 22.55 -10.88 -3.31
N ILE A 55 21.33 -10.34 -3.39
CA ILE A 55 20.79 -9.69 -4.60
C ILE A 55 21.27 -8.24 -4.75
N ARG A 56 21.88 -7.65 -3.72
CA ARG A 56 22.45 -6.30 -3.83
C ARG A 56 23.60 -6.28 -4.84
N LYS A 57 23.41 -5.52 -5.92
CA LYS A 57 24.48 -5.29 -6.90
C LYS A 57 25.60 -4.48 -6.26
N ARG A 58 26.82 -4.92 -6.47
CA ARG A 58 28.03 -4.19 -6.12
C ARG A 58 28.14 -2.90 -6.96
N PRO A 59 28.98 -1.93 -6.57
CA PRO A 59 29.20 -0.69 -7.34
C PRO A 59 29.67 -0.92 -8.78
N ASP A 60 30.29 -2.08 -9.04
CA ASP A 60 30.72 -2.55 -10.36
C ASP A 60 29.59 -3.22 -11.16
N ASN A 61 28.35 -3.17 -10.67
CA ASN A 61 27.15 -3.77 -11.24
C ASN A 61 27.19 -5.31 -11.31
N THR A 62 28.06 -5.96 -10.54
CA THR A 62 28.13 -7.42 -10.41
C THR A 62 27.39 -7.93 -9.17
N PHE A 63 26.96 -9.20 -9.20
CA PHE A 63 26.42 -9.87 -8.03
C PHE A 63 27.55 -10.49 -7.19
N SER A 64 27.28 -10.68 -5.89
CA SER A 64 28.20 -11.40 -5.02
C SER A 64 28.27 -12.90 -5.36
N ASP A 65 29.39 -13.55 -5.02
CA ASP A 65 29.47 -15.00 -5.13
C ASP A 65 28.44 -15.70 -4.24
N PHE A 66 27.82 -16.76 -4.76
CA PHE A 66 26.87 -17.58 -4.00
C PHE A 66 27.57 -18.55 -3.04
N GLN A 67 26.92 -18.83 -1.91
CA GLN A 67 27.34 -19.86 -0.95
C GLN A 67 26.41 -21.08 -1.00
N ILE A 68 26.92 -22.24 -0.58
CA ILE A 68 26.20 -23.51 -0.58
C ILE A 68 26.11 -24.00 0.87
N LEU A 69 24.90 -24.10 1.40
CA LEU A 69 24.63 -24.67 2.72
C LEU A 69 24.33 -26.16 2.57
N LYS A 70 25.12 -27.00 3.24
CA LYS A 70 25.05 -28.47 3.18
C LYS A 70 24.69 -29.07 4.53
N SER A 71 24.04 -30.22 4.51
CA SER A 71 23.80 -31.01 5.73
C SER A 71 25.02 -31.84 6.10
N ASP A 72 25.39 -31.82 7.39
CA ASP A 72 26.40 -32.73 7.96
C ASP A 72 25.83 -34.14 8.23
N ASP A 73 24.58 -34.22 8.69
CA ASP A 73 24.11 -35.40 9.45
C ASP A 73 23.30 -36.42 8.65
N GLY A 74 23.36 -36.45 7.31
CA GLY A 74 22.58 -37.40 6.50
C GLY A 74 21.04 -37.22 6.55
N ASN A 75 20.52 -36.35 7.42
CA ASN A 75 19.13 -35.93 7.53
C ASN A 75 18.72 -34.98 6.40
N ARG A 76 18.86 -35.46 5.17
CA ARG A 76 18.51 -34.70 3.97
C ARG A 76 16.98 -34.71 3.79
N PRO A 77 16.33 -33.54 3.65
CA PRO A 77 14.93 -33.51 3.28
C PRO A 77 14.75 -33.99 1.83
N HIS A 78 13.73 -34.80 1.61
CA HIS A 78 13.39 -35.41 0.33
C HIS A 78 12.01 -34.90 -0.13
N ASN A 79 11.81 -34.71 -1.43
CA ASN A 79 10.54 -34.27 -2.01
C ASN A 79 10.00 -33.00 -1.36
N VAL A 80 10.87 -32.00 -1.24
CA VAL A 80 10.53 -30.69 -0.68
C VAL A 80 9.58 -29.98 -1.64
N ASN A 81 8.42 -29.59 -1.14
CA ASN A 81 7.39 -28.87 -1.88
C ASN A 81 7.44 -27.36 -1.62
N GLU A 82 7.84 -26.94 -0.43
CA GLU A 82 7.84 -25.53 -0.02
C GLU A 82 9.01 -25.27 0.94
N ILE A 83 9.63 -24.10 0.81
CA ILE A 83 10.58 -23.58 1.79
C ILE A 83 10.05 -22.29 2.41
N ILE A 84 10.08 -22.20 3.74
CA ILE A 84 9.64 -21.01 4.48
C ILE A 84 10.76 -20.51 5.39
N LEU A 85 11.02 -19.20 5.31
CA LEU A 85 11.94 -18.50 6.20
C LEU A 85 11.21 -18.10 7.47
N ASP A 86 11.89 -18.20 8.60
CA ASP A 86 11.37 -17.64 9.84
C ASP A 86 11.38 -16.10 9.78
N PRO A 87 10.50 -15.43 10.54
CA PRO A 87 10.45 -13.96 10.58
C PRO A 87 11.76 -13.29 11.00
N ASN A 88 12.63 -13.98 11.75
CA ASN A 88 13.89 -13.43 12.26
C ASN A 88 15.11 -13.81 11.39
N GLY A 89 14.95 -14.62 10.34
CA GLY A 89 16.04 -15.07 9.47
C GLY A 89 17.06 -16.00 10.15
N LEU A 90 16.67 -16.72 11.21
CA LEU A 90 17.49 -17.69 11.94
C LEU A 90 17.32 -19.14 11.46
N TYR A 91 16.16 -19.49 10.90
CA TYR A 91 15.81 -20.84 10.51
C TYR A 91 15.09 -20.89 9.16
N ILE A 92 15.39 -21.92 8.37
CA ILE A 92 14.61 -22.26 7.19
C ILE A 92 13.92 -23.59 7.44
N ALA A 93 12.60 -23.61 7.27
CA ALA A 93 11.84 -24.85 7.26
C ALA A 93 11.67 -25.35 5.83
N THR A 94 12.01 -26.62 5.61
CA THR A 94 11.71 -27.33 4.37
C THR A 94 10.52 -28.24 4.61
N ILE A 95 9.47 -28.07 3.80
CA ILE A 95 8.20 -28.77 3.95
C ILE A 95 8.11 -29.83 2.86
N SER A 96 7.86 -31.07 3.25
CA SER A 96 7.58 -32.18 2.37
C SER A 96 6.32 -32.90 2.84
N LYS A 97 5.71 -33.73 1.97
CA LYS A 97 4.60 -34.60 2.39
C LYS A 97 4.99 -35.56 3.53
N PHE A 98 6.28 -35.82 3.72
CA PHE A 98 6.84 -36.76 4.70
C PHE A 98 7.32 -36.10 5.99
N GLY A 99 7.18 -34.78 6.12
CA GLY A 99 7.60 -34.06 7.31
C GLY A 99 8.25 -32.72 7.04
N VAL A 100 8.65 -32.08 8.13
CA VAL A 100 9.31 -30.77 8.12
C VAL A 100 10.69 -30.88 8.76
N CYS A 101 11.71 -30.41 8.03
CA CYS A 101 13.07 -30.26 8.53
C CYS A 101 13.41 -28.77 8.68
N LEU A 102 13.97 -28.38 9.83
CA LEU A 102 14.56 -27.08 10.06
C LEU A 102 16.06 -27.09 9.80
N MET A 103 16.54 -26.03 9.17
CA MET A 103 17.95 -25.73 9.01
C MET A 103 18.27 -24.47 9.80
N SER A 104 19.23 -24.55 10.72
CA SER A 104 19.73 -23.38 11.44
C SER A 104 20.66 -22.57 10.53
N LEU A 105 20.34 -21.30 10.31
CA LEU A 105 21.16 -20.40 9.50
C LEU A 105 22.34 -19.87 10.33
N PRO A 106 23.58 -19.91 9.80
CA PRO A 106 24.73 -19.31 10.46
C PRO A 106 24.58 -17.81 10.64
N GLN A 107 25.40 -17.22 11.51
CA GLN A 107 25.46 -15.77 11.63
C GLN A 107 26.07 -15.14 10.36
N ARG A 108 25.53 -13.98 9.99
CA ARG A 108 26.00 -13.14 8.88
C ARG A 108 26.82 -11.98 9.43
N TRP A 109 27.93 -11.65 8.78
CA TRP A 109 28.74 -10.45 9.08
C TRP A 109 29.59 -10.05 7.87
N GLY A 110 30.27 -8.90 7.98
CA GLY A 110 31.13 -8.36 6.92
C GLY A 110 30.38 -7.48 5.91
N LEU A 111 31.13 -6.93 4.94
CA LEU A 111 30.62 -5.94 3.98
C LEU A 111 29.53 -6.49 3.04
N GLU A 112 29.55 -7.79 2.78
CA GLU A 112 28.60 -8.48 1.89
C GLU A 112 27.53 -9.27 2.65
N MET A 113 27.44 -9.12 3.98
CA MET A 113 26.49 -9.84 4.83
C MET A 113 26.44 -11.36 4.58
N LYS A 114 27.58 -11.92 4.16
CA LYS A 114 27.72 -13.35 3.88
C LYS A 114 27.72 -14.15 5.17
N PHE A 115 27.31 -15.41 5.07
CA PHE A 115 27.40 -16.34 6.19
C PHE A 115 28.87 -16.55 6.55
N LEU A 116 29.16 -16.48 7.86
CA LEU A 116 30.51 -16.61 8.40
C LEU A 116 31.52 -15.65 7.71
N GLY A 117 31.06 -14.46 7.30
CA GLY A 117 31.91 -13.46 6.64
C GLY A 117 32.36 -13.80 5.24
N GLY A 118 31.87 -14.90 4.64
CA GLY A 118 32.27 -15.34 3.32
C GLY A 118 33.57 -16.14 3.26
N GLU A 119 34.09 -16.59 4.42
CA GLU A 119 35.32 -17.41 4.49
C GLU A 119 35.22 -18.71 3.67
N HIS A 120 34.03 -19.29 3.62
CA HIS A 120 33.78 -20.55 2.93
C HIS A 120 32.65 -20.43 1.91
N LYS A 121 32.89 -21.03 0.74
CA LYS A 121 31.85 -21.20 -0.30
C LYS A 121 30.85 -22.29 0.04
N GLU A 122 31.32 -23.35 0.69
CA GLU A 122 30.47 -24.44 1.18
C GLU A 122 30.48 -24.42 2.71
N ILE A 123 29.31 -24.27 3.31
CA ILE A 123 29.15 -24.19 4.76
C ILE A 123 28.29 -25.36 5.18
N ASN A 124 28.76 -26.06 6.19
CA ASN A 124 28.02 -27.13 6.80
C ASN A 124 27.09 -26.58 7.87
N VAL A 125 25.83 -26.99 7.81
CA VAL A 125 24.77 -26.50 8.68
C VAL A 125 24.01 -27.69 9.27
N LYS A 126 23.52 -27.49 10.49
CA LYS A 126 22.75 -28.51 11.20
C LYS A 126 21.32 -28.55 10.65
N TRP A 127 20.89 -29.75 10.28
CA TRP A 127 19.52 -30.05 9.89
C TRP A 127 18.83 -30.85 11.00
N ILE A 128 17.64 -30.40 11.38
CA ILE A 128 16.89 -30.97 12.47
C ILE A 128 15.50 -31.33 11.97
N LEU A 129 15.16 -32.61 12.06
CA LEU A 129 13.84 -33.11 11.70
C LEU A 129 12.90 -32.94 12.91
N ILE A 130 11.95 -32.01 12.82
CA ILE A 130 11.01 -31.68 13.92
C ILE A 130 9.72 -32.47 13.81
N ALA A 131 9.31 -32.78 12.59
CA ALA A 131 8.06 -33.47 12.31
C ALA A 131 8.30 -34.69 11.39
N PRO A 132 8.95 -35.77 11.86
CA PRO A 132 9.06 -36.98 11.07
C PRO A 132 7.67 -37.63 10.92
N THR A 133 7.12 -37.67 9.71
CA THR A 133 5.91 -38.48 9.45
C THR A 133 6.17 -39.97 9.75
N ILE A 134 7.44 -40.41 9.63
CA ILE A 134 7.89 -41.78 9.92
C ILE A 134 7.88 -42.12 11.44
N ILE A 135 8.04 -41.14 12.33
CA ILE A 135 8.13 -41.35 13.79
C ILE A 135 6.80 -41.01 14.50
N LEU A 136 5.82 -40.41 13.81
CA LEU A 136 4.45 -40.19 14.31
C LEU A 136 3.61 -41.48 14.48
N ALA A 137 4.25 -42.64 14.64
CA ALA A 137 3.64 -43.86 15.17
C ALA A 137 3.06 -43.69 16.60
N ILE A 138 3.29 -42.54 17.23
CA ILE A 138 2.65 -42.10 18.48
C ILE A 138 1.62 -41.01 18.17
N SER A 139 0.77 -41.21 17.17
CA SER A 139 -0.55 -40.58 17.24
C SER A 139 -1.28 -41.24 18.42
N PRO A 140 -1.83 -40.48 19.40
CA PRO A 140 -2.66 -41.07 20.45
C PRO A 140 -3.85 -41.85 19.88
N ASN A 141 -4.19 -41.60 18.61
CA ASN A 141 -5.17 -42.32 17.83
C ASN A 141 -4.51 -43.49 17.08
N LYS A 142 -4.40 -44.65 17.74
CA LYS A 142 -3.93 -45.96 17.20
C LYS A 142 -4.73 -46.52 15.99
N ARG A 143 -5.51 -45.69 15.28
CA ARG A 143 -6.49 -46.12 14.26
C ARG A 143 -6.04 -45.99 12.81
N PHE A 144 -4.91 -45.34 12.53
CA PHE A 144 -4.38 -45.27 11.15
C PHE A 144 -3.32 -46.33 10.89
N LYS A 145 -3.47 -47.05 9.77
CA LYS A 145 -2.42 -47.90 9.18
C LYS A 145 -1.47 -47.12 8.26
N GLU A 146 -1.84 -45.90 7.86
CA GLU A 146 -1.06 -45.02 6.98
C GLU A 146 -0.60 -43.78 7.74
N GLN A 147 0.59 -43.28 7.40
CA GLN A 147 1.19 -42.15 8.10
C GLN A 147 0.59 -40.82 7.62
N PRO A 148 0.19 -39.90 8.53
CA PRO A 148 -0.41 -38.63 8.13
C PRO A 148 0.61 -37.74 7.40
N SER A 149 0.31 -37.36 6.16
CA SER A 149 1.14 -36.41 5.41
C SER A 149 0.93 -34.98 5.89
N VAL A 150 1.96 -34.15 5.77
CA VAL A 150 1.88 -32.70 6.01
C VAL A 150 1.10 -32.05 4.87
N SER A 151 0.06 -31.29 5.21
CA SER A 151 -0.72 -30.51 4.25
C SER A 151 -0.10 -29.12 4.07
N LYS A 152 0.13 -28.40 5.18
CA LYS A 152 0.64 -27.03 5.15
C LYS A 152 1.38 -26.68 6.45
N ALA A 153 2.34 -25.77 6.39
CA ALA A 153 3.00 -25.24 7.58
C ALA A 153 3.23 -23.73 7.45
N ARG A 154 3.11 -23.00 8.55
CA ARG A 154 3.34 -21.54 8.63
C ARG A 154 3.96 -21.19 9.99
N TRP A 155 4.83 -20.18 9.99
CA TRP A 155 5.38 -19.60 11.21
C TRP A 155 4.31 -18.78 11.92
N CYS A 156 4.24 -18.89 13.25
CA CYS A 156 3.33 -18.05 14.04
C CYS A 156 3.84 -16.60 14.07
N PRO A 157 2.97 -15.59 13.89
CA PRO A 157 3.39 -14.19 13.91
C PRO A 157 3.69 -13.70 15.33
N GLY A 158 4.79 -12.95 15.50
CA GLY A 158 4.89 -11.98 16.61
C GLY A 158 5.48 -12.43 17.94
N ASN A 159 6.67 -13.04 17.96
CA ASN A 159 7.55 -12.90 19.12
C ASN A 159 9.04 -13.07 18.73
N ALA A 160 9.90 -12.16 19.17
CA ALA A 160 11.36 -12.29 19.00
C ALA A 160 11.95 -13.36 19.93
N LEU A 161 11.25 -13.71 21.02
CA LEU A 161 11.75 -14.61 22.06
C LEU A 161 11.33 -16.07 21.88
N THR A 162 10.24 -16.33 21.16
CA THR A 162 9.71 -17.69 20.95
C THR A 162 9.31 -17.87 19.50
N LEU A 163 9.83 -18.91 18.86
CA LEU A 163 9.63 -19.17 17.44
C LEU A 163 8.81 -20.45 17.30
N TYR A 164 7.50 -20.30 17.09
CA TYR A 164 6.60 -21.44 16.92
C TYR A 164 6.29 -21.69 15.46
N LEU A 165 6.29 -22.97 15.09
CA LEU A 165 5.90 -23.46 13.78
C LEU A 165 4.59 -24.25 13.90
N ALA A 166 3.55 -23.81 13.19
CA ALA A 166 2.30 -24.53 13.09
C ALA A 166 2.30 -25.43 11.86
N ILE A 167 1.91 -26.70 12.05
CA ILE A 167 1.87 -27.70 10.99
C ILE A 167 0.48 -28.34 10.97
N LEU A 168 -0.20 -28.21 9.82
CA LEU A 168 -1.45 -28.88 9.53
C LEU A 168 -1.16 -30.20 8.81
N TYR A 169 -1.78 -31.26 9.30
CA TYR A 169 -1.65 -32.60 8.76
C TYR A 169 -2.97 -33.07 8.13
N SER A 170 -2.87 -34.05 7.24
CA SER A 170 -4.01 -34.71 6.58
C SER A 170 -4.97 -35.44 7.52
N ASP A 171 -4.63 -35.60 8.80
CA ASP A 171 -5.50 -36.16 9.85
C ASP A 171 -6.40 -35.10 10.52
N ASN A 172 -6.55 -33.92 9.90
CA ASN A 172 -7.28 -32.76 10.44
C ASN A 172 -6.76 -32.30 11.81
N CYS A 173 -5.45 -32.46 12.05
CA CYS A 173 -4.80 -32.01 13.27
C CYS A 173 -3.83 -30.88 12.97
N LEU A 174 -3.94 -29.80 13.74
CA LEU A 174 -2.99 -28.71 13.78
C LEU A 174 -2.07 -28.89 14.99
N ARG A 175 -0.76 -28.91 14.76
CA ARG A 175 0.26 -29.11 15.80
C ARG A 175 1.17 -27.88 15.87
N LEU A 176 1.41 -27.37 17.07
CA LEU A 176 2.34 -26.28 17.32
C LEU A 176 3.65 -26.85 17.88
N TYR A 177 4.74 -26.57 17.18
CA TYR A 177 6.10 -26.93 17.57
C TYR A 177 6.86 -25.68 17.95
N ASP A 178 7.67 -25.76 19.00
CA ASP A 178 8.66 -24.73 19.30
C ASP A 178 9.96 -25.08 18.55
N ALA A 179 10.41 -24.18 17.67
CA ALA A 179 11.59 -24.40 16.85
C ALA A 179 12.90 -24.35 17.65
N VAL A 180 12.88 -23.77 18.86
CA VAL A 180 14.06 -23.68 19.73
C VAL A 180 14.21 -24.95 20.56
N SER A 181 13.14 -25.37 21.25
CA SER A 181 13.14 -26.61 22.04
C SER A 181 12.97 -27.88 21.21
N LEU A 182 12.48 -27.75 19.97
CA LEU A 182 12.18 -28.85 19.05
C LEU A 182 11.04 -29.77 19.52
N GLU A 183 10.25 -29.31 20.50
CA GLU A 183 9.18 -30.08 21.10
C GLU A 183 7.80 -29.63 20.59
N MET A 184 6.87 -30.59 20.53
CA MET A 184 5.46 -30.29 20.27
C MET A 184 4.83 -29.72 21.54
N LYS A 185 4.39 -28.46 21.48
CA LYS A 185 3.79 -27.74 22.62
C LYS A 185 2.28 -27.87 22.67
N LYS A 186 1.63 -28.00 21.50
CA LYS A 186 0.16 -28.09 21.43
C LYS A 186 -0.32 -29.00 20.30
N PHE A 187 -1.39 -29.72 20.58
CA PHE A 187 -2.16 -30.52 19.63
C PHE A 187 -3.60 -29.99 19.60
N ILE A 188 -4.12 -29.69 18.40
CA ILE A 188 -5.45 -29.12 18.16
C ILE A 188 -6.17 -29.98 17.12
N GLN A 189 -7.32 -30.53 17.48
CA GLN A 189 -8.18 -31.27 16.55
C GLN A 189 -9.11 -30.27 15.86
N VAL A 190 -9.00 -30.14 14.54
CA VAL A 190 -9.72 -29.13 13.75
C VAL A 190 -11.08 -29.66 13.25
N GLY A 191 -11.13 -30.93 12.87
CA GLY A 191 -12.31 -31.57 12.31
C GLY A 191 -12.39 -33.03 12.69
N THR A 192 -13.37 -33.73 12.13
CA THR A 192 -13.45 -35.18 12.31
C THR A 192 -12.24 -35.84 11.68
N ILE A 193 -11.75 -36.89 12.33
CA ILE A 193 -10.62 -37.66 11.82
C ILE A 193 -11.12 -38.43 10.58
N PRO A 194 -10.55 -38.18 9.38
CA PRO A 194 -11.02 -38.83 8.17
C PRO A 194 -10.80 -40.35 8.28
N ARG A 195 -11.81 -41.16 7.96
CA ARG A 195 -11.66 -42.62 7.86
C ARG A 195 -11.02 -42.96 6.51
N LEU A 196 -10.20 -44.03 6.46
CA LEU A 196 -9.37 -44.44 5.30
C LEU A 196 -10.03 -44.22 3.91
N ASN A 197 -9.23 -43.72 2.95
CA ASN A 197 -9.51 -43.62 1.51
C ASN A 197 -10.49 -42.53 1.04
N ALA A 198 -10.65 -41.46 1.79
CA ALA A 198 -11.69 -40.48 1.49
C ALA A 198 -11.11 -39.14 1.02
N ILE A 199 -10.65 -39.12 -0.25
CA ILE A 199 -10.42 -37.90 -1.01
C ILE A 199 -11.81 -37.28 -1.27
N GLY A 200 -12.00 -36.00 -0.90
CA GLY A 200 -13.26 -35.29 -1.14
C GLY A 200 -14.28 -35.29 0.00
N LEU A 201 -13.89 -35.47 1.27
CA LEU A 201 -14.80 -35.12 2.38
C LEU A 201 -14.90 -33.60 2.52
N PRO A 202 -16.09 -33.05 2.80
CA PRO A 202 -16.28 -31.62 3.08
C PRO A 202 -15.55 -31.14 4.35
N ASP A 203 -15.19 -32.03 5.27
CA ASP A 203 -14.59 -31.69 6.56
C ASP A 203 -13.04 -31.75 6.56
N LEU A 204 -12.41 -31.87 5.39
CA LEU A 204 -10.94 -31.91 5.30
C LEU A 204 -10.37 -30.49 5.41
N ALA A 205 -9.49 -30.24 6.36
CA ALA A 205 -8.76 -28.97 6.47
C ALA A 205 -7.68 -28.89 5.38
N VAL A 206 -7.79 -27.89 4.51
CA VAL A 206 -6.91 -27.72 3.34
C VAL A 206 -5.80 -26.70 3.58
N ASP A 207 -6.14 -25.56 4.20
CA ASP A 207 -5.22 -24.44 4.42
C ASP A 207 -5.57 -23.70 5.71
N PHE A 208 -4.64 -22.92 6.25
CA PHE A 208 -4.86 -22.11 7.45
C PHE A 208 -3.96 -20.88 7.49
N ASP A 209 -4.40 -19.76 8.07
CA ASP A 209 -3.55 -18.58 8.20
C ASP A 209 -3.80 -17.82 9.51
N PHE A 210 -2.86 -16.97 9.90
CA PHE A 210 -2.90 -16.26 11.17
C PHE A 210 -3.38 -14.82 11.03
N SER A 211 -4.20 -14.39 11.98
CA SER A 211 -4.37 -12.97 12.29
C SER A 211 -3.09 -12.38 12.90
N PRO A 212 -2.85 -11.07 12.80
CA PRO A 212 -1.91 -10.36 13.68
C PRO A 212 -2.12 -10.74 15.15
N ASN A 213 -1.03 -10.83 15.90
CA ASN A 213 -1.07 -11.23 17.31
C ASN A 213 -1.64 -10.10 18.19
N ILE A 214 -2.47 -10.47 19.17
CA ILE A 214 -3.07 -9.54 20.11
C ILE A 214 -2.42 -9.74 21.46
N MET A 215 -1.78 -8.69 21.98
CA MET A 215 -1.22 -8.69 23.33
C MET A 215 -2.30 -8.27 24.34
N LYS A 216 -2.56 -9.12 25.33
CA LYS A 216 -3.50 -8.86 26.42
C LYS A 216 -2.76 -8.80 27.75
N HIS A 217 -3.17 -7.89 28.62
CA HIS A 217 -2.70 -7.79 29.99
C HIS A 217 -3.85 -8.16 30.92
N VAL A 218 -3.63 -9.18 31.76
CA VAL A 218 -4.62 -9.62 32.74
C VAL A 218 -3.99 -9.47 34.13
N ASN A 219 -4.59 -8.63 34.96
CA ASN A 219 -4.21 -8.53 36.36
C ASN A 219 -4.85 -9.69 37.12
N VAL A 220 -4.02 -10.62 37.57
CA VAL A 220 -4.47 -11.77 38.39
C VAL A 220 -4.03 -11.51 39.82
N VAL A 221 -4.91 -11.78 40.77
CA VAL A 221 -4.55 -11.79 42.19
C VAL A 221 -4.01 -13.19 42.49
N ASP A 222 -2.72 -13.26 42.83
CA ASP A 222 -2.07 -14.52 43.22
C ASP A 222 -2.60 -15.00 44.58
N ASP A 223 -2.38 -16.27 44.94
CA ASP A 223 -2.82 -16.91 46.19
C ASP A 223 -2.33 -16.17 47.46
N LYS A 224 -1.31 -15.32 47.32
CA LYS A 224 -0.75 -14.45 48.36
C LYS A 224 -1.37 -13.05 48.42
N ALA A 225 -2.49 -12.81 47.73
CA ALA A 225 -3.16 -11.52 47.59
C ALA A 225 -2.31 -10.41 46.94
N THR A 226 -1.21 -10.77 46.27
CA THR A 226 -0.40 -9.86 45.47
C THR A 226 -0.94 -9.77 44.04
N GLN A 227 -1.16 -8.55 43.55
CA GLN A 227 -1.55 -8.32 42.16
C GLN A 227 -0.35 -8.61 41.25
N VAL A 228 -0.50 -9.59 40.36
CA VAL A 228 0.49 -9.94 39.33
C VAL A 228 -0.13 -9.67 37.97
N THR A 229 0.50 -8.81 37.18
CA THR A 229 0.10 -8.58 35.78
C THR A 229 0.67 -9.69 34.91
N ILE A 230 -0.23 -10.52 34.36
CA ILE A 230 0.11 -11.58 33.41
C ILE A 230 -0.05 -11.06 31.99
N TYR A 231 1.00 -11.22 31.21
CA TYR A 231 1.03 -10.90 29.79
C TYR A 231 0.62 -12.15 29.00
N LYS A 232 -0.49 -12.08 28.26
CA LYS A 232 -0.99 -13.16 27.40
C LYS A 232 -0.91 -12.72 25.94
N MET A 233 -0.35 -13.57 25.09
CA MET A 233 -0.36 -13.37 23.65
C MET A 233 -1.44 -14.26 23.04
N GLN A 234 -2.35 -13.67 22.27
CA GLN A 234 -3.42 -14.38 21.60
C GLN A 234 -3.21 -14.37 20.07
N TRP A 235 -3.34 -15.55 19.47
CA TRP A 235 -3.44 -15.74 18.03
C TRP A 235 -4.83 -16.22 17.65
N VAL A 236 -5.35 -15.69 16.54
CA VAL A 236 -6.53 -16.22 15.88
C VAL A 236 -6.05 -16.90 14.60
N ILE A 237 -6.29 -18.21 14.50
CA ILE A 237 -5.94 -19.03 13.35
C ILE A 237 -7.23 -19.27 12.57
N TYR A 238 -7.29 -18.84 11.33
CA TYR A 238 -8.38 -19.17 10.42
C TYR A 238 -8.02 -20.45 9.69
N ILE A 239 -8.95 -21.41 9.66
CA ILE A 239 -8.72 -22.72 9.06
C ILE A 239 -9.80 -22.97 8.02
N LEU A 240 -9.37 -23.21 6.79
CA LEU A 240 -10.24 -23.47 5.64
C LEU A 240 -10.43 -24.97 5.48
N LYS A 241 -11.68 -25.38 5.31
CA LYS A 241 -12.05 -26.74 4.92
C LYS A 241 -12.30 -26.81 3.42
N SER A 242 -12.17 -27.99 2.85
CA SER A 242 -12.48 -28.28 1.43
C SER A 242 -13.91 -27.90 1.04
N SER A 243 -14.85 -27.98 1.98
CA SER A 243 -16.24 -27.49 1.82
C SER A 243 -16.39 -25.98 1.66
N GLY A 244 -15.32 -25.19 1.80
CA GLY A 244 -15.41 -23.74 1.87
C GLY A 244 -15.72 -23.18 3.26
N ASP A 245 -16.04 -24.04 4.24
CA ASP A 245 -16.25 -23.62 5.62
C ASP A 245 -14.94 -23.08 6.23
N VAL A 246 -15.02 -21.89 6.84
CA VAL A 246 -13.91 -21.27 7.57
C VAL A 246 -14.19 -21.37 9.07
N CYS A 247 -13.29 -22.01 9.81
CA CYS A 247 -13.34 -22.09 11.28
C CYS A 247 -12.26 -21.21 11.90
N THR A 248 -12.48 -20.71 13.11
CA THR A 248 -11.42 -20.03 13.88
C THR A 248 -10.93 -20.88 15.04
N CYS A 249 -9.63 -20.83 15.28
CA CYS A 249 -9.00 -21.37 16.48
C CYS A 249 -8.26 -20.24 17.21
N THR A 250 -8.69 -19.92 18.42
CA THR A 250 -7.99 -18.96 19.26
C THR A 250 -6.95 -19.70 20.11
N VAL A 251 -5.68 -19.32 19.99
CA VAL A 251 -4.57 -19.86 20.76
C VAL A 251 -4.03 -18.78 21.68
N ASP A 252 -4.11 -19.00 22.99
CA ASP A 252 -3.62 -18.11 24.02
C ASP A 252 -2.35 -18.68 24.65
N ILE A 253 -1.27 -17.92 24.61
CA ILE A 253 0.02 -18.25 25.25
C ILE A 253 0.19 -17.37 26.48
N ASN A 254 0.34 -18.00 27.63
CA ASN A 254 0.74 -17.32 28.85
C ASN A 254 2.26 -17.19 28.90
N LEU A 255 2.77 -15.96 28.77
CA LEU A 255 4.20 -15.70 28.69
C LEU A 255 4.94 -15.90 30.02
N TYR A 256 4.23 -16.00 31.14
CA TYR A 256 4.85 -16.24 32.45
C TYR A 256 5.23 -17.71 32.67
N ASN A 257 4.41 -18.64 32.18
CA ASN A 257 4.57 -20.08 32.44
C ASN A 257 4.62 -20.95 31.17
N ASP A 258 4.66 -20.34 29.99
CA ASP A 258 4.68 -20.99 28.67
C ASP A 258 3.49 -21.96 28.45
N GLN A 259 2.36 -21.76 29.15
CA GLN A 259 1.17 -22.58 28.95
C GLN A 259 0.37 -22.08 27.74
N ILE A 260 0.01 -23.03 26.87
CA ILE A 260 -0.75 -22.78 25.65
C ILE A 260 -2.17 -23.33 25.77
N PHE A 261 -3.15 -22.44 25.70
CA PHE A 261 -4.57 -22.75 25.64
C PHE A 261 -5.07 -22.59 24.21
N SER A 262 -6.02 -23.42 23.80
CA SER A 262 -6.61 -23.37 22.45
C SER A 262 -8.11 -23.62 22.53
N LYS A 263 -8.90 -22.82 21.85
CA LYS A 263 -10.36 -22.97 21.71
C LYS A 263 -10.71 -22.97 20.22
N MET A 264 -11.44 -23.99 19.79
CA MET A 264 -12.02 -24.06 18.44
C MET A 264 -13.40 -23.38 18.47
N SER A 265 -13.69 -22.59 17.45
CA SER A 265 -15.01 -22.04 17.18
C SER A 265 -15.73 -22.86 16.11
N ASP A 266 -17.05 -22.73 16.08
CA ASP A 266 -17.89 -23.23 14.99
C ASP A 266 -17.58 -22.53 13.65
N PRO A 267 -17.94 -23.13 12.51
CA PRO A 267 -17.80 -22.51 11.19
C PRO A 267 -18.47 -21.15 11.11
N ILE A 268 -17.77 -20.17 10.54
CA ILE A 268 -18.27 -18.79 10.45
C ILE A 268 -19.26 -18.68 9.29
N PRO A 269 -20.49 -18.18 9.50
CA PRO A 269 -21.45 -17.98 8.43
C PRO A 269 -20.99 -16.90 7.44
N MET A 270 -21.17 -17.17 6.16
CA MET A 270 -20.92 -16.22 5.07
C MET A 270 -22.18 -15.42 4.72
N HIS A 271 -22.00 -14.13 4.46
CA HIS A 271 -23.03 -13.16 4.06
C HIS A 271 -22.57 -12.39 2.82
N PRO A 272 -23.48 -12.03 1.89
CA PRO A 272 -24.88 -12.42 1.85
C PRO A 272 -25.04 -13.94 1.65
N GLN A 273 -26.18 -14.50 2.04
CA GLN A 273 -26.51 -15.92 1.86
C GLN A 273 -26.87 -16.22 0.40
N ASP A 274 -25.95 -15.90 -0.51
CA ASP A 274 -26.07 -16.19 -1.93
C ASP A 274 -25.45 -17.57 -2.22
N ARG A 275 -26.06 -18.33 -3.12
CA ARG A 275 -25.52 -19.62 -3.61
C ARG A 275 -24.12 -19.44 -4.20
N GLY A 276 -23.83 -18.27 -4.77
CA GLY A 276 -22.50 -17.94 -5.29
C GLY A 276 -21.40 -17.91 -4.23
N ASN A 277 -21.74 -17.72 -2.96
CA ASN A 277 -20.77 -17.55 -1.87
C ASN A 277 -20.40 -18.87 -1.16
N TYR A 278 -21.12 -19.96 -1.41
CA TYR A 278 -20.84 -21.26 -0.82
C TYR A 278 -20.08 -22.13 -1.82
N MET A 279 -18.77 -22.24 -1.56
CA MET A 279 -17.83 -23.00 -2.39
C MET A 279 -17.93 -24.49 -2.06
N THR A 280 -17.44 -25.36 -2.94
CA THR A 280 -17.31 -26.81 -2.65
C THR A 280 -15.90 -27.34 -2.94
N ASP A 281 -15.05 -26.48 -3.45
CA ASP A 281 -13.73 -26.73 -4.02
C ASP A 281 -12.72 -25.69 -3.51
N ALA A 282 -12.82 -25.33 -2.23
CA ALA A 282 -11.91 -24.38 -1.62
C ALA A 282 -10.54 -25.00 -1.38
N PHE A 283 -9.48 -24.27 -1.71
CA PHE A 283 -8.13 -24.80 -1.76
C PHE A 283 -7.11 -24.02 -0.93
N SER A 284 -7.11 -22.68 -1.01
CA SER A 284 -6.14 -21.85 -0.29
C SER A 284 -6.80 -20.68 0.43
N LEU A 285 -6.18 -20.31 1.56
CA LEU A 285 -6.61 -19.25 2.46
C LEU A 285 -5.46 -18.26 2.68
N LEU A 286 -5.79 -16.98 2.63
CA LEU A 286 -4.86 -15.89 2.97
C LEU A 286 -5.54 -14.88 3.88
N VAL A 287 -4.87 -14.46 4.95
CA VAL A 287 -5.34 -13.39 5.83
C VAL A 287 -4.45 -12.18 5.61
N LEU A 288 -5.06 -11.07 5.16
CA LEU A 288 -4.36 -9.80 5.02
C LEU A 288 -4.38 -9.04 6.33
N ASN A 289 -3.23 -8.45 6.67
CA ASN A 289 -3.03 -7.67 7.89
C ASN A 289 -3.65 -6.27 7.78
N CYS A 290 -4.97 -6.20 7.62
CA CYS A 290 -5.75 -4.97 7.66
C CYS A 290 -6.75 -4.99 8.83
N ASN A 291 -7.32 -3.83 9.16
CA ASN A 291 -8.34 -3.71 10.20
C ASN A 291 -9.59 -3.07 9.58
N PRO A 292 -10.74 -3.78 9.51
CA PRO A 292 -10.97 -5.16 9.93
C PRO A 292 -10.18 -6.20 9.09
N PRO A 293 -9.92 -7.41 9.63
CA PRO A 293 -9.19 -8.46 8.91
C PRO A 293 -9.91 -8.89 7.62
N LEU A 294 -9.17 -8.93 6.52
CA LEU A 294 -9.66 -9.38 5.21
C LEU A 294 -9.11 -10.78 4.92
N ILE A 295 -10.02 -11.70 4.66
CA ILE A 295 -9.75 -13.10 4.35
C ILE A 295 -9.98 -13.31 2.86
N VAL A 296 -9.00 -13.86 2.17
CA VAL A 296 -9.08 -14.26 0.77
C VAL A 296 -9.17 -15.78 0.69
N ILE A 297 -10.19 -16.28 0.01
CA ILE A 297 -10.39 -17.72 -0.22
C ILE A 297 -10.28 -17.99 -1.72
N ALA A 298 -9.43 -18.95 -2.08
CA ALA A 298 -9.23 -19.38 -3.46
C ALA A 298 -9.88 -20.75 -3.72
N SER A 299 -10.55 -20.85 -4.86
CA SER A 299 -11.19 -22.07 -5.38
C SER A 299 -10.31 -22.76 -6.42
N GLU A 300 -10.43 -24.08 -6.59
CA GLU A 300 -9.75 -24.81 -7.67
C GLU A 300 -10.23 -24.39 -9.09
N ASN A 301 -11.41 -23.75 -9.19
CA ASN A 301 -12.00 -23.30 -10.45
C ASN A 301 -11.58 -21.88 -10.92
N GLY A 302 -10.60 -21.25 -10.27
CA GLY A 302 -10.16 -19.90 -10.65
C GLY A 302 -10.87 -18.75 -9.93
N LYS A 303 -11.80 -19.02 -9.01
CA LYS A 303 -12.49 -17.97 -8.23
C LYS A 303 -11.72 -17.56 -6.97
N LEU A 304 -11.72 -16.27 -6.70
CA LEU A 304 -11.22 -15.65 -5.48
C LEU A 304 -12.35 -14.89 -4.78
N TYR A 305 -12.52 -15.15 -3.50
CA TYR A 305 -13.52 -14.49 -2.67
C TYR A 305 -12.81 -13.55 -1.70
N HIS A 306 -13.23 -12.29 -1.68
CA HIS A 306 -12.77 -11.31 -0.70
C HIS A 306 -13.80 -11.15 0.41
N CYS A 307 -13.43 -11.61 1.60
CA CYS A 307 -14.31 -11.68 2.76
C CYS A 307 -13.81 -10.78 3.88
N LEU A 308 -14.67 -9.93 4.45
CA LEU A 308 -14.38 -9.20 5.68
C LEU A 308 -14.84 -9.99 6.89
N HIS A 309 -13.95 -10.17 7.86
CA HIS A 309 -14.34 -10.77 9.13
C HIS A 309 -14.89 -9.71 10.08
N ILE A 310 -16.18 -9.84 10.40
CA ILE A 310 -16.93 -8.92 11.27
C ILE A 310 -17.29 -9.65 12.55
N VAL A 311 -16.86 -9.11 13.69
CA VAL A 311 -17.18 -9.63 15.02
C VAL A 311 -18.18 -8.67 15.66
N THR A 312 -19.40 -9.14 15.88
CA THR A 312 -20.42 -8.37 16.61
C THR A 312 -20.34 -8.67 18.09
N LYS A 313 -20.17 -7.64 18.91
CA LYS A 313 -20.23 -7.76 20.37
C LYS A 313 -21.63 -7.35 20.80
N LYS A 314 -22.37 -8.25 21.45
CA LYS A 314 -23.59 -7.89 22.19
C LYS A 314 -23.15 -7.27 23.51
N GLU A 315 -23.68 -6.10 23.85
CA GLU A 315 -23.19 -5.24 24.94
C GLU A 315 -23.25 -5.89 26.34
N ASP A 316 -24.00 -6.98 26.52
CA ASP A 316 -24.23 -7.61 27.83
C ASP A 316 -23.64 -9.04 28.01
N GLU A 317 -22.94 -9.59 27.01
CA GLU A 317 -22.38 -10.95 27.10
C GLU A 317 -20.85 -10.94 27.24
N ALA A 318 -20.31 -11.84 28.06
CA ALA A 318 -18.87 -12.09 28.14
C ALA A 318 -18.31 -12.32 26.72
N ILE A 319 -17.08 -11.87 26.46
CA ILE A 319 -16.37 -11.88 25.14
C ILE A 319 -16.50 -13.23 24.39
N GLU A 320 -16.80 -14.30 25.11
CA GLU A 320 -16.97 -15.67 24.62
C GLU A 320 -18.20 -15.93 23.74
N ASN A 321 -19.22 -15.05 23.72
CA ASN A 321 -20.45 -15.20 22.91
C ASN A 321 -20.60 -14.10 21.84
N SER A 322 -19.49 -13.74 21.18
CA SER A 322 -19.55 -12.81 20.04
C SER A 322 -19.94 -13.56 18.77
N ASP A 323 -21.00 -13.11 18.10
CA ASP A 323 -21.41 -13.66 16.80
C ASP A 323 -20.43 -13.15 15.74
N SER A 324 -19.66 -14.06 15.15
CA SER A 324 -18.74 -13.78 14.05
C SER A 324 -19.41 -14.07 12.71
N SER A 325 -19.11 -13.24 11.70
CA SER A 325 -19.63 -13.41 10.34
C SER A 325 -18.58 -13.02 9.30
N LEU A 326 -18.63 -13.67 8.13
CA LEU A 326 -17.80 -13.32 6.97
C LEU A 326 -18.66 -12.59 5.95
N PHE A 327 -18.33 -11.35 5.64
CA PHE A 327 -19.02 -10.58 4.61
C PHE A 327 -18.24 -10.64 3.29
N VAL A 328 -18.76 -11.37 2.31
CA VAL A 328 -18.26 -11.44 0.94
C VAL A 328 -18.70 -10.19 0.20
N PHE A 329 -17.78 -9.28 -0.07
CA PHE A 329 -18.08 -8.04 -0.79
C PHE A 329 -17.70 -8.11 -2.26
N GLU A 330 -16.80 -9.02 -2.64
CA GLU A 330 -16.33 -9.17 -4.02
C GLU A 330 -15.94 -10.62 -4.30
N THR A 331 -16.27 -11.08 -5.51
CA THR A 331 -15.82 -12.35 -6.07
C THR A 331 -15.17 -12.09 -7.42
N LEU A 332 -13.92 -12.52 -7.58
CA LEU A 332 -13.14 -12.38 -8.79
C LEU A 332 -12.97 -13.72 -9.48
N GLN A 333 -13.00 -13.73 -10.82
CA GLN A 333 -12.66 -14.89 -11.63
C GLN A 333 -11.33 -14.63 -12.33
N ILE A 334 -10.39 -15.57 -12.21
CA ILE A 334 -9.10 -15.52 -12.88
C ILE A 334 -9.14 -16.35 -14.17
N ASP A 335 -8.51 -15.82 -15.21
CA ASP A 335 -8.22 -16.55 -16.45
C ASP A 335 -7.07 -17.56 -16.22
N LEU A 336 -7.41 -18.85 -16.17
CA LEU A 336 -6.46 -19.96 -16.04
C LEU A 336 -5.79 -20.27 -17.41
N GLY A 337 -4.92 -19.36 -17.87
CA GLY A 337 -4.15 -19.48 -19.12
C GLY A 337 -4.65 -18.58 -20.26
N LEU A 338 -3.78 -18.31 -21.25
CA LEU A 338 -4.08 -17.35 -22.31
C LEU A 338 -4.92 -17.97 -23.44
N ASN A 339 -6.17 -17.54 -23.56
CA ASN A 339 -7.15 -18.08 -24.51
C ASN A 339 -6.98 -17.49 -25.92
N THR A 340 -6.54 -18.29 -26.89
CA THR A 340 -6.47 -17.89 -28.32
C THR A 340 -7.76 -18.14 -29.09
N ASP A 341 -8.70 -18.95 -28.58
CA ASP A 341 -9.95 -19.32 -29.26
C ASP A 341 -11.18 -19.22 -28.34
N LYS A 342 -12.09 -18.28 -28.62
CA LYS A 342 -13.32 -18.02 -27.85
C LYS A 342 -14.32 -19.20 -27.78
N LYS A 343 -14.05 -20.34 -28.41
CA LYS A 343 -14.99 -21.47 -28.62
C LYS A 343 -14.70 -22.73 -27.80
N LEU A 344 -13.59 -22.81 -27.09
CA LEU A 344 -13.24 -23.97 -26.25
C LEU A 344 -13.26 -23.53 -24.78
N GLN A 345 -14.40 -23.62 -24.11
CA GLN A 345 -14.44 -23.61 -22.64
C GLN A 345 -14.09 -25.03 -22.18
N ASN A 346 -12.81 -25.26 -21.86
CA ASN A 346 -12.44 -26.40 -21.03
C ASN A 346 -12.19 -25.84 -19.63
N ASP A 347 -12.93 -26.36 -18.67
CA ASP A 347 -12.77 -26.09 -17.23
C ASP A 347 -11.51 -26.84 -16.77
N PHE A 348 -10.37 -26.14 -16.72
CA PHE A 348 -9.19 -26.69 -16.07
C PHE A 348 -9.26 -26.31 -14.59
N GLU A 349 -9.35 -27.31 -13.72
CA GLU A 349 -9.22 -27.14 -12.27
C GLU A 349 -7.73 -27.17 -11.93
N PHE A 350 -7.21 -26.06 -11.43
CA PHE A 350 -5.82 -25.97 -10.97
C PHE A 350 -5.79 -25.53 -9.51
N PRO A 351 -4.89 -26.11 -8.69
CA PRO A 351 -4.68 -25.60 -7.33
C PRO A 351 -4.16 -24.15 -7.39
N LEU A 352 -4.90 -23.23 -6.76
CA LEU A 352 -4.53 -21.81 -6.64
C LEU A 352 -3.82 -21.55 -5.32
N TYR A 353 -2.55 -21.19 -5.36
CA TYR A 353 -1.77 -20.83 -4.18
C TYR A 353 -1.76 -19.33 -3.98
N LEU A 354 -2.16 -18.89 -2.79
CA LEU A 354 -2.14 -17.48 -2.38
C LEU A 354 -0.87 -17.15 -1.58
N LYS A 355 -0.27 -15.99 -1.85
CA LYS A 355 0.93 -15.50 -1.13
C LYS A 355 0.81 -13.99 -0.88
N ILE A 356 1.08 -13.56 0.35
CA ILE A 356 1.16 -12.14 0.70
C ILE A 356 2.35 -11.51 -0.03
N ASP A 357 2.17 -10.28 -0.50
CA ASP A 357 3.30 -9.48 -0.96
C ASP A 357 3.94 -8.75 0.24
N PRO A 358 5.18 -9.07 0.63
CA PRO A 358 5.86 -8.36 1.72
C PRO A 358 6.12 -6.88 1.40
N THR A 359 6.06 -6.48 0.13
CA THR A 359 6.36 -5.09 -0.30
C THR A 359 5.15 -4.16 -0.21
N SER A 360 3.92 -4.69 -0.16
CA SER A 360 2.70 -3.88 -0.16
C SER A 360 1.57 -4.59 0.59
N THR A 361 0.90 -3.87 1.49
CA THR A 361 -0.27 -4.38 2.22
C THR A 361 -1.54 -4.45 1.38
N SER A 362 -1.57 -3.74 0.25
CA SER A 362 -2.74 -3.64 -0.66
C SER A 362 -2.63 -4.58 -1.86
N ARG A 363 -1.75 -5.58 -1.80
CA ARG A 363 -1.49 -6.50 -2.91
C ARG A 363 -1.16 -7.89 -2.42
N TYR A 364 -1.63 -8.89 -3.16
CA TYR A 364 -1.21 -10.28 -2.96
C TYR A 364 -1.03 -10.96 -4.31
N MET A 365 -0.44 -12.15 -4.28
CA MET A 365 -0.14 -12.95 -5.46
C MET A 365 -0.99 -14.22 -5.46
N CYS A 366 -1.51 -14.55 -6.63
CA CYS A 366 -2.14 -15.83 -6.89
C CYS A 366 -1.31 -16.59 -7.92
N SER A 367 -1.03 -17.86 -7.66
CA SER A 367 -0.17 -18.67 -8.50
C SER A 367 -0.77 -20.05 -8.76
N HIS A 368 -0.65 -20.51 -9.99
CA HIS A 368 -1.16 -21.79 -10.47
C HIS A 368 -0.22 -22.35 -11.54
N GLU A 369 -0.45 -23.58 -12.01
CA GLU A 369 0.47 -24.26 -12.94
C GLU A 369 0.70 -23.50 -14.26
N ALA A 370 -0.30 -22.73 -14.71
CA ALA A 370 -0.28 -21.97 -15.95
C ALA A 370 0.20 -20.51 -15.78
N GLY A 371 0.46 -20.03 -14.56
CA GLY A 371 0.99 -18.67 -14.37
C GLY A 371 0.79 -18.02 -13.00
N VAL A 372 1.11 -16.73 -12.95
CA VAL A 372 1.06 -15.88 -11.75
C VAL A 372 0.25 -14.63 -12.04
N HIS A 373 -0.68 -14.31 -11.14
CA HIS A 373 -1.51 -13.12 -11.13
C HIS A 373 -1.18 -12.25 -9.91
N LEU A 374 -1.12 -10.95 -10.13
CA LEU A 374 -1.06 -9.95 -9.07
C LEU A 374 -2.47 -9.41 -8.84
N VAL A 375 -2.96 -9.49 -7.61
CA VAL A 375 -4.26 -8.92 -7.24
C VAL A 375 -4.02 -7.71 -6.35
N ARG A 376 -4.51 -6.54 -6.79
CA ARG A 376 -4.46 -5.28 -6.04
C ARG A 376 -5.82 -5.01 -5.41
N LEU A 377 -5.80 -4.63 -4.14
CA LEU A 377 -6.95 -4.34 -3.31
C LEU A 377 -6.94 -2.86 -2.90
N PRO A 378 -7.39 -1.93 -3.77
CA PRO A 378 -7.42 -0.50 -3.44
C PRO A 378 -8.34 -0.17 -2.27
N ILE A 379 -9.25 -1.08 -1.91
CA ILE A 379 -10.21 -0.92 -0.83
C ILE A 379 -9.57 -0.93 0.58
N ILE A 380 -8.37 -1.50 0.73
CA ILE A 380 -7.76 -1.69 2.06
C ILE A 380 -7.51 -0.36 2.78
N THR A 381 -6.98 0.65 2.08
CA THR A 381 -6.70 1.96 2.69
C THR A 381 -7.97 2.68 3.12
N PRO A 382 -8.99 2.90 2.24
CA PRO A 382 -10.26 3.49 2.65
C PRO A 382 -10.97 2.72 3.77
N LEU A 383 -10.93 1.38 3.75
CA LEU A 383 -11.58 0.55 4.75
C LEU A 383 -10.90 0.69 6.12
N THR A 384 -9.56 0.74 6.14
CA THR A 384 -8.80 0.94 7.38
C THR A 384 -9.05 2.33 7.94
N GLU A 385 -9.07 3.36 7.09
CA GLU A 385 -9.42 4.73 7.49
C GLU A 385 -10.83 4.78 8.09
N PHE A 386 -11.82 4.16 7.43
CA PHE A 386 -13.19 4.06 7.91
C PHE A 386 -13.26 3.38 9.29
N ALA A 387 -12.57 2.25 9.47
CA ALA A 387 -12.57 1.51 10.74
C ALA A 387 -11.91 2.26 11.91
N THR A 388 -11.05 3.24 11.62
CA THR A 388 -10.38 4.07 12.64
C THR A 388 -11.12 5.36 12.99
N ARG A 389 -12.19 5.71 12.27
CA ARG A 389 -13.01 6.88 12.61
C ARG A 389 -13.82 6.59 13.87
N ASN A 390 -13.57 7.35 14.93
CA ASN A 390 -14.35 7.30 16.17
C ASN A 390 -15.61 8.15 15.98
N ASN A 391 -16.74 7.54 15.62
CA ASN A 391 -18.00 8.27 15.46
C ASN A 391 -18.99 7.83 16.55
N GLU A 392 -19.17 8.69 17.57
CA GLU A 392 -20.30 8.61 18.51
C GLU A 392 -21.55 9.30 17.95
N ASP A 393 -21.46 10.02 16.82
CA ASP A 393 -22.55 10.80 16.24
C ASP A 393 -22.47 10.84 14.70
N ASP A 394 -23.21 9.99 13.97
CA ASP A 394 -23.93 10.34 12.72
C ASP A 394 -24.47 9.10 11.95
N ASP A 395 -25.78 9.10 11.65
CA ASP A 395 -26.46 8.11 10.80
C ASP A 395 -26.08 8.21 9.29
N THR A 396 -25.13 9.08 8.92
CA THR A 396 -24.65 9.24 7.53
C THR A 396 -23.64 8.17 7.07
N ASP A 397 -23.12 7.35 7.99
CA ASP A 397 -22.00 6.42 7.73
C ASP A 397 -22.36 5.23 6.81
N ASN A 398 -23.63 4.84 6.71
CA ASN A 398 -24.04 3.70 5.87
C ASN A 398 -23.89 3.96 4.37
N ASN A 399 -24.10 5.21 3.92
CA ASN A 399 -23.90 5.58 2.52
C ASN A 399 -22.40 5.57 2.17
N ASP A 400 -21.53 5.92 3.12
CA ASP A 400 -20.09 5.95 2.90
C ASP A 400 -19.52 4.55 2.63
N LEU A 401 -19.92 3.53 3.40
CA LEU A 401 -19.48 2.14 3.15
C LEU A 401 -19.91 1.62 1.77
N GLN A 402 -21.17 1.83 1.38
CA GLN A 402 -21.65 1.42 0.06
C GLN A 402 -20.87 2.12 -1.05
N THR A 403 -20.57 3.41 -0.89
CA THR A 403 -19.75 4.13 -1.87
C THR A 403 -18.29 3.65 -1.89
N ILE A 404 -17.72 3.21 -0.76
CA ILE A 404 -16.37 2.64 -0.69
C ILE A 404 -16.31 1.34 -1.49
N PHE A 405 -17.24 0.40 -1.26
CA PHE A 405 -17.30 -0.86 -1.99
C PHE A 405 -17.56 -0.65 -3.49
N ALA A 406 -18.46 0.28 -3.85
CA ALA A 406 -18.77 0.56 -5.26
C ALA A 406 -17.63 1.23 -6.04
N LYS A 407 -16.79 2.04 -5.37
CA LYS A 407 -15.71 2.81 -6.03
C LYS A 407 -14.37 2.06 -6.12
N HIS A 408 -14.14 1.07 -5.28
CA HIS A 408 -12.82 0.42 -5.13
C HIS A 408 -12.88 -1.06 -5.48
N SER A 409 -13.12 -1.37 -6.76
CA SER A 409 -13.01 -2.75 -7.28
C SER A 409 -11.55 -3.21 -7.31
N SER A 410 -11.33 -4.49 -7.03
CA SER A 410 -10.00 -5.08 -7.11
C SER A 410 -9.53 -5.24 -8.55
N ILE A 411 -8.21 -5.17 -8.74
CA ILE A 411 -7.60 -5.21 -10.07
C ILE A 411 -6.68 -6.42 -10.17
N ILE A 412 -6.90 -7.25 -11.18
CA ILE A 412 -6.08 -8.42 -11.47
C ILE A 412 -5.14 -8.10 -12.63
N GLU A 413 -3.83 -8.31 -12.42
CA GLU A 413 -2.80 -8.22 -13.45
C GLU A 413 -2.19 -9.59 -13.68
N TYR A 414 -2.40 -10.14 -14.88
CA TYR A 414 -1.76 -11.39 -15.27
C TYR A 414 -0.28 -11.11 -15.55
N SER A 415 0.61 -11.48 -14.63
CA SER A 415 2.01 -11.09 -14.68
C SER A 415 2.84 -12.05 -15.54
N VAL A 416 2.72 -13.36 -15.32
CA VAL A 416 3.51 -14.39 -16.02
C VAL A 416 2.60 -15.53 -16.45
N CYS A 417 2.60 -15.84 -17.74
CA CYS A 417 1.84 -16.94 -18.34
C CYS A 417 2.78 -18.00 -18.89
N THR A 418 2.68 -19.23 -18.38
CA THR A 418 3.54 -20.36 -18.76
C THR A 418 2.86 -21.36 -19.70
N GLN A 419 1.55 -21.20 -19.92
CA GLN A 419 0.77 -22.09 -20.77
C GLN A 419 -0.13 -21.32 -21.75
N LEU A 420 0.04 -21.60 -23.04
CA LEU A 420 -0.91 -21.20 -24.08
C LEU A 420 -2.07 -22.19 -24.13
N LYS A 421 -3.29 -21.71 -24.30
CA LYS A 421 -4.45 -22.58 -24.43
C LYS A 421 -4.34 -23.44 -25.70
N GLY A 422 -4.48 -24.76 -25.55
CA GLY A 422 -4.27 -25.74 -26.61
C GLY A 422 -2.97 -26.55 -26.50
N GLN A 423 -2.06 -26.19 -25.58
CA GLN A 423 -0.94 -27.05 -25.20
C GLN A 423 -1.35 -27.98 -24.03
N PRO A 424 -1.03 -29.29 -24.11
CA PRO A 424 -1.46 -30.27 -23.11
C PRO A 424 -0.74 -30.13 -21.75
N LYS A 425 0.41 -29.44 -21.69
CA LYS A 425 1.17 -29.23 -20.45
C LYS A 425 1.95 -27.92 -20.50
N GLY A 426 1.76 -27.04 -19.52
CA GLY A 426 2.57 -25.83 -19.33
C GLY A 426 3.90 -26.10 -18.61
N LEU A 427 4.72 -25.07 -18.44
CA LEU A 427 5.87 -25.10 -17.53
C LEU A 427 5.38 -24.79 -16.09
N PRO A 428 5.38 -25.76 -15.16
CA PRO A 428 4.91 -25.52 -13.80
C PRO A 428 5.84 -24.57 -13.05
N LEU A 429 5.29 -23.82 -12.11
CA LEU A 429 6.04 -22.90 -11.25
C LEU A 429 6.79 -23.68 -10.16
N GLN A 430 8.06 -23.34 -9.94
CA GLN A 430 8.94 -23.97 -8.94
C GLN A 430 9.37 -23.01 -7.83
N GLY A 431 9.03 -21.73 -7.93
CA GLY A 431 9.31 -20.74 -6.91
C GLY A 431 8.75 -19.38 -7.30
N LEU A 432 8.24 -18.65 -6.31
CA LEU A 432 7.64 -17.34 -6.52
C LEU A 432 7.97 -16.40 -5.38
N HIS A 433 8.50 -15.21 -5.67
CA HIS A 433 8.68 -14.20 -4.63
C HIS A 433 8.78 -12.78 -5.17
N THR A 434 8.63 -11.79 -4.30
CA THR A 434 8.82 -10.37 -4.63
C THR A 434 10.09 -9.81 -3.98
N LEU A 435 10.76 -8.91 -4.70
CA LEU A 435 11.87 -8.13 -4.20
C LEU A 435 11.39 -6.70 -3.99
N ALA A 436 11.76 -6.08 -2.85
CA ALA A 436 11.45 -4.67 -2.60
C ALA A 436 12.30 -3.72 -3.47
N THR A 437 13.56 -4.06 -3.72
CA THR A 437 14.54 -3.16 -4.35
C THR A 437 15.39 -3.91 -5.39
N PRO A 438 15.12 -3.74 -6.71
CA PRO A 438 13.96 -3.05 -7.30
C PRO A 438 12.65 -3.83 -7.11
N ASN A 439 11.51 -3.14 -7.07
CA ASN A 439 10.17 -3.72 -6.92
C ASN A 439 9.88 -4.68 -8.09
N THR A 440 10.17 -5.98 -7.92
CA THR A 440 10.20 -6.97 -9.00
C THR A 440 9.68 -8.31 -8.50
N ILE A 441 8.96 -9.04 -9.35
CA ILE A 441 8.61 -10.44 -9.12
C ILE A 441 9.73 -11.30 -9.69
N ILE A 442 10.13 -12.30 -8.91
CA ILE A 442 10.98 -13.40 -9.34
C ILE A 442 10.13 -14.67 -9.43
N VAL A 443 10.17 -15.32 -10.59
CA VAL A 443 9.51 -16.60 -10.85
C VAL A 443 10.54 -17.62 -11.34
N LEU A 444 10.63 -18.77 -10.66
CA LEU A 444 11.41 -19.92 -11.12
C LEU A 444 10.48 -20.92 -11.81
N LEU A 445 10.85 -21.31 -13.02
CA LEU A 445 10.06 -22.25 -13.83
C LEU A 445 10.57 -23.69 -13.69
N GLY A 446 9.73 -24.65 -14.10
CA GLY A 446 10.01 -26.09 -14.13
C GLY A 446 11.22 -26.52 -14.95
N ASN A 447 11.75 -25.65 -15.82
CA ASN A 447 12.99 -25.88 -16.58
C ASN A 447 14.23 -25.25 -15.91
N GLY A 448 14.08 -24.65 -14.73
CA GLY A 448 15.13 -23.96 -13.99
C GLY A 448 15.52 -22.58 -14.54
N GLU A 449 14.73 -22.01 -15.44
CA GLU A 449 14.91 -20.63 -15.87
C GLU A 449 14.21 -19.67 -14.92
N LEU A 450 14.89 -18.55 -14.64
CA LEU A 450 14.35 -17.44 -13.87
C LEU A 450 13.67 -16.43 -14.80
N VAL A 451 12.48 -15.97 -14.41
CA VAL A 451 11.78 -14.84 -15.04
C VAL A 451 11.69 -13.72 -14.03
N THR A 452 12.16 -12.53 -14.38
CA THR A 452 12.04 -11.34 -13.54
C THR A 452 11.21 -10.27 -14.23
N SER A 453 10.21 -9.75 -13.52
CA SER A 453 9.29 -8.74 -14.03
C SER A 453 9.19 -7.58 -13.04
N PRO A 454 9.40 -6.32 -13.45
CA PRO A 454 9.14 -5.18 -12.58
C PRO A 454 7.64 -5.06 -12.28
N ILE A 455 7.32 -4.80 -11.01
CA ILE A 455 5.95 -4.53 -10.60
C ILE A 455 5.70 -3.04 -10.82
N ARG A 456 4.70 -2.71 -11.64
CA ARG A 456 4.31 -1.32 -11.88
C ARG A 456 3.39 -0.87 -10.75
N GLU A 457 3.72 0.20 -10.06
CA GLU A 457 2.79 0.89 -9.16
C GLU A 457 1.84 1.73 -10.01
N LEU A 458 0.56 1.34 -10.00
CA LEU A 458 -0.51 2.00 -10.76
C LEU A 458 -1.14 3.13 -9.93
N GLU A 459 -0.34 3.93 -9.22
CA GLU A 459 -0.84 5.00 -8.33
C GLU A 459 -1.51 6.16 -9.08
N LEU A 460 -1.46 6.18 -10.41
CA LEU A 460 -2.03 7.25 -11.24
C LEU A 460 -3.57 7.19 -11.41
N TYR A 461 -4.27 6.18 -10.88
CA TYR A 461 -5.71 6.01 -11.11
C TYR A 461 -6.63 6.61 -10.04
N THR A 462 -6.16 6.81 -8.80
CA THR A 462 -6.97 7.36 -7.70
C THR A 462 -7.37 8.83 -7.93
N ASP A 463 -6.55 9.61 -8.64
CA ASP A 463 -6.88 10.99 -9.01
C ASP A 463 -7.90 11.08 -10.15
N ILE A 464 -8.03 10.04 -10.98
CA ILE A 464 -8.96 10.03 -12.13
C ILE A 464 -10.40 9.79 -11.64
N SER A 465 -10.59 8.94 -10.63
CA SER A 465 -11.92 8.69 -10.02
C SER A 465 -12.48 9.93 -9.32
N LYS A 466 -11.63 10.68 -8.59
CA LYS A 466 -11.99 11.98 -7.98
C LYS A 466 -12.35 13.05 -9.02
N LEU A 467 -11.86 12.92 -10.26
CA LEU A 467 -12.18 13.83 -11.35
C LEU A 467 -13.50 13.45 -12.06
N MET A 468 -13.80 12.14 -12.14
CA MET A 468 -15.03 11.59 -12.74
C MET A 468 -16.26 11.84 -11.86
N SER A 469 -16.12 11.80 -10.52
CA SER A 469 -17.23 12.11 -9.60
C SER A 469 -17.71 13.55 -9.70
N ASN A 470 -16.91 14.47 -10.24
CA ASN A 470 -17.29 15.86 -10.47
C ASN A 470 -18.01 16.09 -11.81
N LEU A 471 -18.24 15.03 -12.60
CA LEU A 471 -18.80 15.09 -13.96
C LEU A 471 -20.08 14.25 -14.15
N ALA A 472 -20.54 13.49 -13.16
CA ALA A 472 -21.77 12.73 -13.25
C ALA A 472 -22.98 13.65 -13.08
N VAL A 473 -23.65 13.96 -14.18
CA VAL A 473 -25.01 14.50 -14.22
C VAL A 473 -25.97 13.35 -13.90
N GLU A 474 -26.95 13.63 -13.04
CA GLU A 474 -28.07 12.75 -12.71
C GLU A 474 -28.78 12.28 -14.00
N GLU A 475 -28.64 11.01 -14.36
CA GLU A 475 -29.59 10.32 -15.22
C GLU A 475 -30.19 9.16 -14.42
N ASN A 476 -31.50 9.27 -14.18
CA ASN A 476 -32.34 8.18 -13.73
C ASN A 476 -32.37 7.12 -14.82
N ASP A 477 -32.00 5.88 -14.49
CA ASP A 477 -32.69 4.73 -15.05
C ASP A 477 -32.58 3.50 -14.14
N GLU A 478 -33.70 2.78 -14.09
CA GLU A 478 -33.97 1.66 -13.20
C GLU A 478 -33.26 0.38 -13.63
N GLY A 479 -32.88 -0.44 -12.64
CA GLY A 479 -32.84 -1.91 -12.73
C GLY A 479 -31.97 -2.54 -13.82
N SER A 480 -30.69 -2.79 -13.49
CA SER A 480 -29.97 -3.95 -14.02
C SER A 480 -28.80 -4.30 -13.11
N ASP A 481 -28.81 -5.52 -12.58
CA ASP A 481 -27.70 -6.17 -11.90
C ASP A 481 -26.41 -5.99 -12.70
N THR A 482 -25.45 -5.28 -12.11
CA THR A 482 -24.22 -4.86 -12.78
C THR A 482 -23.06 -5.71 -12.29
N TYR A 483 -22.88 -6.87 -12.92
CA TYR A 483 -21.59 -7.55 -13.04
C TYR A 483 -20.63 -6.62 -13.80
N VAL A 484 -19.94 -5.72 -13.09
CA VAL A 484 -18.87 -4.91 -13.67
C VAL A 484 -17.55 -5.65 -13.42
N SER A 485 -17.24 -6.62 -14.29
CA SER A 485 -15.88 -7.11 -14.45
C SER A 485 -15.04 -6.00 -15.09
N SER A 486 -14.45 -5.13 -14.28
CA SER A 486 -13.43 -4.16 -14.72
C SER A 486 -12.09 -4.90 -14.96
N GLU A 487 -12.12 -5.91 -15.84
CA GLU A 487 -10.92 -6.64 -16.28
C GLU A 487 -10.06 -5.74 -17.16
N ILE A 488 -9.15 -4.98 -16.54
CA ILE A 488 -8.02 -4.39 -17.26
C ILE A 488 -7.05 -5.54 -17.58
N LYS A 489 -7.27 -6.23 -18.72
CA LYS A 489 -6.36 -7.26 -19.22
C LYS A 489 -5.03 -6.61 -19.59
N THR A 490 -4.08 -6.69 -18.67
CA THR A 490 -2.66 -6.42 -18.92
C THR A 490 -2.06 -7.64 -19.61
N ASN A 491 -1.23 -7.41 -20.64
CA ASN A 491 -0.63 -8.52 -21.40
C ASN A 491 0.42 -9.24 -20.52
N PRO A 492 0.23 -10.53 -20.19
CA PRO A 492 1.19 -11.26 -19.38
C PRO A 492 2.50 -11.52 -20.13
N LEU A 493 3.59 -11.67 -19.38
CA LEU A 493 4.84 -12.21 -19.92
C LEU A 493 4.63 -13.67 -20.29
N LEU A 494 4.61 -13.96 -21.59
CA LEU A 494 4.34 -15.31 -22.09
C LEU A 494 5.62 -16.12 -22.29
N LYS A 495 5.70 -17.30 -21.66
CA LYS A 495 6.82 -18.24 -21.82
C LYS A 495 6.32 -19.67 -21.95
N ALA A 496 6.03 -20.07 -23.19
CA ALA A 496 5.64 -21.42 -23.55
C ALA A 496 6.80 -22.17 -24.23
N THR A 497 6.97 -23.46 -23.94
CA THR A 497 7.90 -24.34 -24.65
C THR A 497 7.28 -24.80 -25.97
N PHE A 498 8.05 -24.70 -27.05
CA PHE A 498 7.68 -25.25 -28.35
C PHE A 498 8.72 -26.30 -28.73
N ASP A 499 8.33 -27.58 -28.70
CA ASP A 499 9.25 -28.69 -29.01
C ASP A 499 9.70 -28.73 -30.48
N ARG A 500 9.11 -27.93 -31.39
CA ARG A 500 9.58 -27.75 -32.77
C ARG A 500 9.27 -26.34 -33.28
N PRO A 501 10.11 -25.72 -34.12
CA PRO A 501 9.76 -24.50 -34.84
C PRO A 501 8.80 -24.84 -35.98
N THR A 502 7.57 -25.22 -35.65
CA THR A 502 6.49 -25.34 -36.64
C THR A 502 6.09 -23.96 -37.14
N ARG A 503 5.59 -23.89 -38.39
CA ARG A 503 5.06 -22.68 -39.06
C ARG A 503 4.12 -21.80 -38.20
N SER A 504 3.55 -22.37 -37.13
CA SER A 504 2.82 -21.72 -36.03
C SER A 504 3.55 -20.59 -35.29
N SER A 505 4.88 -20.56 -35.25
CA SER A 505 5.61 -19.50 -34.52
C SER A 505 5.57 -18.14 -35.24
N LYS A 506 5.45 -18.12 -36.57
CA LYS A 506 5.23 -16.89 -37.34
C LYS A 506 3.82 -16.36 -37.17
N ASN A 507 2.82 -17.24 -37.19
CA ASN A 507 1.44 -16.85 -36.93
C ASN A 507 1.25 -16.31 -35.51
N LEU A 508 1.95 -16.84 -34.49
CA LEU A 508 1.90 -16.30 -33.13
C LEU A 508 2.56 -14.91 -33.01
N VAL A 509 3.61 -14.64 -33.79
CA VAL A 509 4.22 -13.31 -33.85
C VAL A 509 3.33 -12.33 -34.61
N GLU A 510 2.68 -12.77 -35.70
CA GLU A 510 1.66 -11.97 -36.40
C GLU A 510 0.43 -11.72 -35.51
N ILE A 511 -0.02 -12.71 -34.74
CA ILE A 511 -1.10 -12.58 -33.76
C ILE A 511 -0.69 -11.66 -32.60
N MET A 512 0.54 -11.74 -32.08
CA MET A 512 1.05 -10.80 -31.08
C MET A 512 1.16 -9.38 -31.66
N ILE A 513 1.62 -9.24 -32.90
CA ILE A 513 1.73 -7.94 -33.59
C ILE A 513 0.35 -7.36 -33.86
N ASP A 514 -0.63 -8.16 -34.26
CA ASP A 514 -2.00 -7.72 -34.51
C ASP A 514 -2.77 -7.45 -33.21
N LEU A 515 -2.57 -8.22 -32.13
CA LEU A 515 -3.10 -7.91 -30.79
C LEU A 515 -2.48 -6.63 -30.21
N LEU A 516 -1.15 -6.45 -30.33
CA LEU A 516 -0.45 -5.25 -29.86
C LEU A 516 -0.84 -4.00 -30.69
N LYS A 517 -1.01 -4.16 -32.01
CA LYS A 517 -1.40 -3.06 -32.91
C LYS A 517 -2.89 -2.70 -32.81
N ASN A 518 -3.78 -3.69 -32.81
CA ASN A 518 -5.22 -3.44 -32.91
C ASN A 518 -5.87 -3.17 -31.55
N ASP A 519 -5.53 -3.92 -30.50
CA ASP A 519 -6.31 -3.88 -29.25
C ASP A 519 -5.72 -2.94 -28.19
N MET A 520 -4.40 -2.81 -28.09
CA MET A 520 -3.79 -1.93 -27.08
C MET A 520 -3.41 -0.55 -27.63
N CYS A 521 -2.58 -0.48 -28.68
CA CYS A 521 -1.99 0.80 -29.04
C CYS A 521 -3.02 1.77 -29.69
N MET A 522 -3.91 1.26 -30.53
CA MET A 522 -4.91 2.09 -31.22
C MET A 522 -6.10 2.42 -30.31
N ALA A 523 -6.63 1.47 -29.55
CA ALA A 523 -7.75 1.73 -28.63
C ALA A 523 -7.32 2.60 -27.44
N GLN A 524 -6.17 2.32 -26.81
CA GLN A 524 -5.65 3.18 -25.72
C GLN A 524 -5.22 4.55 -26.23
N ARG A 525 -4.59 4.67 -27.41
CA ARG A 525 -4.31 6.00 -27.98
C ARG A 525 -5.58 6.74 -28.34
N LYS A 526 -6.62 6.07 -28.87
CA LYS A 526 -7.86 6.73 -29.24
C LYS A 526 -8.60 7.24 -27.99
N LEU A 527 -8.74 6.40 -26.96
CA LEU A 527 -9.31 6.82 -25.68
C LEU A 527 -8.49 7.94 -25.03
N MET A 528 -7.16 7.82 -25.01
CA MET A 528 -6.28 8.85 -24.43
C MET A 528 -6.32 10.16 -25.24
N MET A 529 -6.37 10.10 -26.56
CA MET A 529 -6.47 11.28 -27.43
C MET A 529 -7.83 11.94 -27.31
N ASP A 530 -8.92 11.16 -27.26
CA ASP A 530 -10.27 11.69 -27.03
C ASP A 530 -10.35 12.34 -25.63
N GLN A 531 -9.74 11.76 -24.60
CA GLN A 531 -9.65 12.34 -23.26
C GLN A 531 -8.81 13.62 -23.21
N ILE A 532 -7.62 13.63 -23.84
CA ILE A 532 -6.79 14.84 -23.94
C ILE A 532 -7.52 15.94 -24.72
N GLN A 533 -8.26 15.58 -25.76
CA GLN A 533 -9.06 16.52 -26.54
C GLN A 533 -10.21 17.10 -25.71
N GLN A 534 -10.92 16.29 -24.93
CA GLN A 534 -11.96 16.76 -24.01
C GLN A 534 -11.38 17.67 -22.91
N GLN A 535 -10.23 17.32 -22.35
CA GLN A 535 -9.51 18.16 -21.38
C GLN A 535 -9.07 19.49 -22.01
N ALA A 536 -8.53 19.46 -23.23
CA ALA A 536 -8.14 20.67 -23.95
C ALA A 536 -9.33 21.60 -24.21
N ILE A 537 -10.51 21.05 -24.53
CA ILE A 537 -11.74 21.82 -24.69
C ILE A 537 -12.20 22.41 -23.35
N SER A 538 -12.18 21.63 -22.26
CA SER A 538 -12.52 22.11 -20.91
C SER A 538 -11.57 23.23 -20.45
N PHE A 539 -10.27 23.08 -20.66
CA PHE A 539 -9.30 24.11 -20.33
C PHE A 539 -9.44 25.38 -21.17
N ARG A 540 -9.80 25.26 -22.45
CA ARG A 540 -10.13 26.44 -23.27
C ARG A 540 -11.35 27.18 -22.73
N LYS A 541 -12.42 26.46 -22.39
CA LYS A 541 -13.62 27.06 -21.76
C LYS A 541 -13.29 27.73 -20.43
N LYS A 542 -12.47 27.10 -19.57
CA LYS A 542 -12.02 27.69 -18.30
C LYS A 542 -11.16 28.94 -18.54
N LYS A 543 -10.27 28.91 -19.54
CA LYS A 543 -9.45 30.06 -19.91
C LYS A 543 -10.33 31.23 -20.37
N GLU A 544 -11.28 30.99 -21.26
CA GLU A 544 -12.24 32.00 -21.72
C GLU A 544 -13.04 32.57 -20.54
N PHE A 545 -13.53 31.72 -19.65
CA PHE A 545 -14.26 32.16 -18.45
C PHE A 545 -13.40 33.01 -17.50
N ILE A 546 -12.12 32.67 -17.32
CA ILE A 546 -11.21 33.46 -16.48
C ILE A 546 -10.93 34.82 -17.13
N VAL A 547 -10.71 34.85 -18.45
CA VAL A 547 -10.49 36.10 -19.19
C VAL A 547 -11.73 37.00 -19.08
N ASP A 548 -12.93 36.46 -19.28
CA ASP A 548 -14.18 37.22 -19.11
C ASP A 548 -14.34 37.77 -17.69
N LYS A 549 -13.96 37.01 -16.66
CA LYS A 549 -13.96 37.49 -15.27
C LYS A 549 -12.93 38.60 -15.05
N LEU A 550 -11.76 38.47 -15.67
CA LEU A 550 -10.68 39.47 -15.55
C LEU A 550 -11.10 40.78 -16.19
N ASP A 551 -11.77 40.73 -17.35
CA ASP A 551 -12.33 41.91 -18.01
C ASP A 551 -13.43 42.57 -17.16
N LYS A 552 -14.31 41.78 -16.54
CA LYS A 552 -15.30 42.31 -15.58
C LYS A 552 -14.62 42.98 -14.38
N PHE A 553 -13.58 42.37 -13.81
CA PHE A 553 -12.84 42.97 -12.71
C PHE A 553 -12.08 44.22 -13.12
N SER A 554 -11.58 44.31 -14.35
CA SER A 554 -10.95 45.53 -14.86
C SER A 554 -11.96 46.67 -14.94
N ILE A 555 -13.16 46.39 -15.47
CA ILE A 555 -14.26 47.35 -15.52
C ILE A 555 -14.69 47.79 -14.11
N ASP A 556 -14.82 46.84 -13.19
CA ASP A 556 -15.23 47.17 -11.81
C ASP A 556 -14.14 47.94 -11.06
N LYS A 557 -12.85 47.65 -11.30
CA LYS A 557 -11.74 48.45 -10.79
C LYS A 557 -11.82 49.90 -11.27
N GLU A 558 -12.08 50.13 -12.55
CA GLU A 558 -12.27 51.49 -13.09
C GLU A 558 -13.46 52.20 -12.42
N LYS A 559 -14.58 51.50 -12.21
CA LYS A 559 -15.72 52.05 -11.45
C LYS A 559 -15.37 52.38 -10.00
N PHE A 560 -14.58 51.55 -9.32
CA PHE A 560 -14.17 51.82 -7.94
C PHE A 560 -13.22 53.01 -7.85
N ILE A 561 -12.30 53.16 -8.81
CA ILE A 561 -11.42 54.33 -8.88
C ILE A 561 -12.24 55.60 -9.10
N SER A 562 -13.15 55.59 -10.07
CA SER A 562 -14.02 56.74 -10.34
C SER A 562 -14.91 57.10 -9.13
N LYS A 563 -15.46 56.10 -8.43
CA LYS A 563 -16.20 56.34 -7.19
C LYS A 563 -15.34 56.89 -6.06
N ALA A 564 -14.09 56.43 -5.94
CA ALA A 564 -13.17 56.92 -4.93
C ALA A 564 -12.78 58.39 -5.20
N GLU A 565 -12.58 58.75 -6.47
CA GLU A 565 -12.35 60.13 -6.91
C GLU A 565 -13.56 61.02 -6.60
N GLU A 566 -14.79 60.60 -6.94
CA GLU A 566 -16.02 61.33 -6.61
C GLU A 566 -16.19 61.51 -5.09
N LEU A 567 -15.85 60.47 -4.31
CA LEU A 567 -15.91 60.54 -2.86
C LEU A 567 -14.85 61.51 -2.29
N ALA A 568 -13.63 61.49 -2.82
CA ALA A 568 -12.56 62.37 -2.43
C ALA A 568 -12.92 63.85 -2.70
N GLU A 569 -13.49 64.14 -3.87
CA GLU A 569 -13.98 65.48 -4.22
C GLU A 569 -15.07 65.95 -3.23
N LYS A 570 -16.03 65.07 -2.90
CA LYS A 570 -17.05 65.39 -1.88
C LYS A 570 -16.45 65.61 -0.50
N TYR A 571 -15.44 64.83 -0.11
CA TYR A 571 -14.74 65.03 1.17
C TYR A 571 -14.00 66.35 1.22
N GLU A 572 -13.35 66.75 0.12
CA GLU A 572 -12.68 68.04 0.00
C GLU A 572 -13.69 69.19 0.09
N GLU A 573 -14.81 69.12 -0.64
CA GLU A 573 -15.89 70.11 -0.54
C GLU A 573 -16.47 70.22 0.87
N ILE A 574 -16.69 69.08 1.55
CA ILE A 574 -17.23 69.08 2.92
C ILE A 574 -16.21 69.68 3.87
N ASN A 575 -14.92 69.37 3.70
CA ASN A 575 -13.87 69.94 4.52
C ASN A 575 -13.75 71.46 4.32
N ASP A 576 -13.86 71.96 3.09
CA ASP A 576 -13.90 73.39 2.80
C ASP A 576 -15.13 74.06 3.45
N LYS A 577 -16.31 73.47 3.31
CA LYS A 577 -17.53 73.96 3.98
C LYS A 577 -17.40 73.93 5.51
N GLN A 578 -16.77 72.89 6.07
CA GLN A 578 -16.54 72.76 7.51
C GLN A 578 -15.55 73.81 8.00
N THR A 579 -14.47 74.08 7.26
CA THR A 579 -13.51 75.14 7.60
C THR A 579 -14.16 76.52 7.50
N GLU A 580 -15.01 76.77 6.51
CA GLU A 580 -15.80 78.01 6.38
C GLU A 580 -16.75 78.18 7.58
N LEU A 581 -17.55 77.15 7.90
CA LEU A 581 -18.47 77.18 9.04
C LEU A 581 -17.73 77.35 10.37
N LYS A 582 -16.58 76.69 10.55
CA LYS A 582 -15.72 76.87 11.73
C LYS A 582 -15.20 78.29 11.83
N ASN A 583 -14.82 78.92 10.72
CA ASN A 583 -14.39 80.31 10.69
C ASN A 583 -15.55 81.28 10.98
N ARG A 584 -16.75 81.01 10.46
CA ARG A 584 -17.96 81.79 10.76
C ARG A 584 -18.37 81.66 12.22
N ALA A 585 -18.37 80.44 12.78
CA ALA A 585 -18.64 80.20 14.19
C ALA A 585 -17.59 80.87 15.09
N ARG A 586 -16.31 80.83 14.71
CA ARG A 586 -15.24 81.59 15.39
C ARG A 586 -15.49 83.09 15.33
N ALA A 587 -15.88 83.63 14.18
CA ALA A 587 -16.16 85.06 14.02
C ALA A 587 -17.37 85.50 14.87
N ILE A 588 -18.42 84.68 14.96
CA ILE A 588 -19.57 84.93 15.83
C ILE A 588 -19.15 84.83 17.30
N LEU A 589 -18.41 83.79 17.68
CA LEU A 589 -17.89 83.62 19.04
C LEU A 589 -17.03 84.81 19.46
N LEU A 590 -16.14 85.29 18.59
CA LEU A 590 -15.35 86.50 18.81
C LEU A 590 -16.25 87.74 18.98
N LYS A 591 -17.31 87.89 18.17
CA LYS A 591 -18.26 89.01 18.31
C LYS A 591 -19.07 88.94 19.61
N VAL A 592 -19.50 87.75 20.04
CA VAL A 592 -20.21 87.53 21.31
C VAL A 592 -19.28 87.78 22.49
N GLN A 593 -18.04 87.31 22.42
CA GLN A 593 -17.02 87.53 23.45
C GLN A 593 -16.61 89.01 23.54
N CYS A 594 -16.70 89.79 22.46
CA CYS A 594 -16.53 91.25 22.51
C CYS A 594 -17.73 92.01 23.08
N LEU A 595 -18.90 91.38 23.27
CA LEU A 595 -20.06 92.01 23.92
C LEU A 595 -20.02 91.85 25.45
N ASP A 596 -19.36 90.81 25.97
CA ASP A 596 -19.06 90.63 27.38
C ASP A 596 -17.72 91.31 27.74
N ILE A 597 -17.74 92.63 27.88
CA ILE A 597 -16.58 93.38 28.39
C ILE A 597 -16.71 93.51 29.92
N GLU A 598 -15.64 93.07 30.58
CA GLU A 598 -15.24 93.23 32.00
C GLU A 598 -15.37 91.98 32.90
N SER A 599 -14.38 91.09 32.81
CA SER A 599 -13.98 90.24 33.94
C SER A 599 -12.50 89.82 33.86
N SER A 600 -11.87 89.68 35.03
CA SER A 600 -10.47 89.31 35.28
C SER A 600 -9.79 88.16 34.48
N PRO A 601 -10.48 87.13 33.91
CA PRO A 601 -9.82 86.12 33.06
C PRO A 601 -9.17 86.64 31.77
N ASP A 602 -9.57 87.81 31.25
CA ASP A 602 -9.04 88.35 30.00
C ASP A 602 -7.58 88.79 30.09
N ARG A 603 -7.11 89.23 31.27
CA ARG A 603 -5.71 89.67 31.44
C ARG A 603 -4.74 88.49 31.39
N LYS A 604 -5.11 87.35 31.99
CA LYS A 604 -4.36 86.09 31.90
C LYS A 604 -4.39 85.50 30.49
N LEU A 605 -5.50 85.67 29.77
CA LEU A 605 -5.61 85.26 28.38
C LEU A 605 -4.75 86.15 27.47
N GLN A 606 -4.75 87.48 27.67
CA GLN A 606 -3.88 88.42 26.96
C GLN A 606 -2.40 88.16 27.23
N GLU A 607 -2.00 87.88 28.47
CA GLU A 607 -0.62 87.49 28.80
C GLU A 607 -0.22 86.21 28.06
N LYS A 608 -1.07 85.17 28.05
CA LYS A 608 -0.83 83.94 27.29
C LYS A 608 -0.84 84.15 25.77
N VAL A 609 -1.65 85.08 25.26
CA VAL A 609 -1.68 85.44 23.84
C VAL A 609 -0.43 86.22 23.45
N GLN A 610 0.05 87.13 24.30
CA GLN A 610 1.30 87.87 24.08
C GLN A 610 2.52 86.94 24.17
N GLU A 611 2.55 86.03 25.15
CA GLU A 611 3.58 84.99 25.26
C GLU A 611 3.62 84.13 23.99
N LYS A 612 2.46 83.63 23.53
CA LYS A 612 2.36 82.87 22.29
C LYS A 612 2.67 83.71 21.04
N ALA A 613 2.37 85.01 21.02
CA ALA A 613 2.71 85.90 19.90
C ALA A 613 4.22 86.13 19.81
N VAL A 614 4.91 86.24 20.95
CA VAL A 614 6.38 86.30 20.99
C VAL A 614 7.00 84.99 20.48
N ILE A 615 6.47 83.84 20.92
CA ILE A 615 6.89 82.51 20.45
C ILE A 615 6.60 82.34 18.94
N LEU A 616 5.44 82.80 18.46
CA LEU A 616 5.11 82.76 17.04
C LEU A 616 6.08 83.62 16.23
N LYS A 617 6.43 84.83 16.69
CA LYS A 617 7.42 85.67 16.00
C LYS A 617 8.82 85.06 15.96
N SER A 618 9.22 84.31 17.00
CA SER A 618 10.49 83.55 16.93
C SER A 618 10.39 82.36 15.97
N LEU A 619 9.28 81.61 16.02
CA LEU A 619 9.04 80.49 15.11
C LEU A 619 8.93 80.92 13.64
N THR A 620 8.32 82.09 13.35
CA THR A 620 8.27 82.65 12.00
C THR A 620 9.68 82.97 11.50
N ARG A 621 10.52 83.60 12.34
CA ARG A 621 11.93 83.85 12.01
C ARG A 621 12.72 82.56 11.78
N ASP A 622 12.43 81.51 12.57
CA ASP A 622 13.08 80.22 12.38
C ASP A 622 12.55 79.49 11.12
N MET A 623 11.27 79.63 10.79
CA MET A 623 10.70 79.15 9.53
C MET A 623 11.26 79.89 8.31
N GLU A 624 11.47 81.20 8.39
CA GLU A 624 12.14 81.99 7.33
C GLU A 624 13.57 81.48 7.11
N LYS A 625 14.33 81.27 8.19
CA LYS A 625 15.68 80.66 8.09
C LYS A 625 15.64 79.26 7.50
N ILE A 626 14.65 78.44 7.87
CA ILE A 626 14.47 77.11 7.28
C ILE A 626 14.12 77.23 5.80
N HIS A 627 13.29 78.21 5.42
CA HIS A 627 12.91 78.43 4.02
C HIS A 627 14.10 78.87 3.18
N GLU A 628 14.89 79.82 3.65
CA GLU A 628 16.16 80.23 3.01
C GLU A 628 17.13 79.05 2.89
N ARG A 629 17.22 78.21 3.93
CA ARG A 629 18.05 77.02 3.90
C ARG A 629 17.51 75.96 2.94
N MET A 630 16.18 75.84 2.82
CA MET A 630 15.52 74.93 1.90
C MET A 630 15.67 75.40 0.46
N ASP A 631 15.64 76.69 0.20
CA ASP A 631 15.89 77.27 -1.12
C ASP A 631 17.36 77.14 -1.50
N TYR A 632 18.28 77.30 -0.55
CA TYR A 632 19.68 76.93 -0.74
C TYR A 632 19.83 75.45 -1.11
N PHE A 633 19.16 74.54 -0.38
CA PHE A 633 19.19 73.11 -0.70
C PHE A 633 18.53 72.78 -2.05
N LYS A 634 17.45 73.46 -2.44
CA LYS A 634 16.85 73.31 -3.78
C LYS A 634 17.79 73.76 -4.87
N MET A 635 18.49 74.88 -4.65
CA MET A 635 19.47 75.39 -5.62
C MET A 635 20.67 74.43 -5.75
N GLN A 636 21.12 73.84 -4.63
CA GLN A 636 22.14 72.79 -4.62
C GLN A 636 21.65 71.48 -5.26
N ALA A 637 20.39 71.10 -5.04
CA ALA A 637 19.77 69.92 -5.66
C ALA A 637 19.63 70.09 -7.17
N ASN A 638 19.18 71.25 -7.65
CA ASN A 638 19.13 71.56 -9.08
C ASN A 638 20.53 71.53 -9.72
N TYR A 639 21.56 72.02 -9.02
CA TYR A 639 22.94 71.90 -9.50
C TYR A 639 23.40 70.43 -9.60
N VAL A 640 23.01 69.60 -8.65
CA VAL A 640 23.29 68.16 -8.64
C VAL A 640 22.48 67.41 -9.71
N GLU A 641 21.23 67.78 -9.98
CA GLU A 641 20.42 67.22 -11.07
C GLU A 641 20.99 67.55 -12.44
N LEU A 642 21.45 68.79 -12.65
CA LEU A 642 22.16 69.19 -13.89
C LEU A 642 23.45 68.38 -14.11
N MET A 643 24.10 67.94 -13.02
CA MET A 643 25.29 67.07 -13.07
C MET A 643 24.92 65.59 -13.28
N LYS A 644 23.74 65.14 -12.84
CA LYS A 644 23.22 63.78 -13.03
C LYS A 644 22.66 63.54 -14.43
N GLU A 645 22.11 64.55 -15.11
CA GLU A 645 21.71 64.44 -16.52
C GLU A 645 22.88 64.09 -17.45
N LYS A 646 24.11 64.45 -17.08
CA LYS A 646 25.33 64.08 -17.81
C LYS A 646 25.76 62.62 -17.61
N ASN A 647 25.27 61.92 -16.59
CA ASN A 647 25.53 60.51 -16.33
C ASN A 647 24.41 59.92 -15.45
N PRO A 648 23.32 59.40 -16.04
CA PRO A 648 22.25 58.80 -15.24
C PRO A 648 22.72 57.46 -14.67
N PRO A 649 22.63 57.23 -13.34
CA PRO A 649 22.82 55.91 -12.77
C PRO A 649 21.63 55.04 -13.23
N THR A 650 21.89 54.13 -14.17
CA THR A 650 20.87 53.23 -14.70
C THR A 650 20.76 52.01 -13.79
N PHE A 651 19.72 51.99 -12.95
CA PHE A 651 19.33 50.74 -12.29
C PHE A 651 18.77 49.78 -13.35
N HIS A 652 19.25 48.54 -13.35
CA HIS A 652 18.77 47.54 -14.29
C HIS A 652 17.30 47.20 -13.97
N ASN A 653 16.45 47.04 -14.98
CA ASN A 653 14.99 46.85 -14.81
C ASN A 653 14.61 45.72 -13.84
N ASN A 654 15.46 44.70 -13.70
CA ASN A 654 15.24 43.61 -12.74
C ASN A 654 15.43 44.05 -11.29
N GLN A 655 16.41 44.92 -11.00
CA GLN A 655 16.61 45.47 -9.65
C GLN A 655 15.43 46.37 -9.26
N ILE A 656 14.90 47.15 -10.20
CA ILE A 656 13.70 47.98 -9.98
C ILE A 656 12.49 47.10 -9.65
N LYS A 657 12.31 45.97 -10.35
CA LYS A 657 11.24 45.02 -10.05
C LYS A 657 11.38 44.42 -8.65
N SER A 658 12.58 43.96 -8.26
CA SER A 658 12.83 43.42 -6.93
C SER A 658 12.59 44.44 -5.82
N ILE A 659 13.00 45.69 -6.02
CA ILE A 659 12.76 46.78 -5.06
C ILE A 659 11.25 47.08 -4.95
N LYS A 660 10.51 47.08 -6.08
CA LYS A 660 9.06 47.28 -6.06
C LYS A 660 8.33 46.16 -5.32
N ILE A 661 8.76 44.91 -5.48
CA ILE A 661 8.19 43.75 -4.78
C ILE A 661 8.44 43.86 -3.27
N ALA A 662 9.68 44.17 -2.86
CA ALA A 662 10.02 44.34 -1.44
C ALA A 662 9.25 45.52 -0.81
N LEU A 663 9.03 46.62 -1.55
CA LEU A 663 8.23 47.75 -1.09
C LEU A 663 6.73 47.45 -1.00
N SER A 664 6.18 46.58 -1.87
CA SER A 664 4.79 46.13 -1.73
C SER A 664 4.61 45.21 -0.53
N GLU A 665 5.54 44.29 -0.28
CA GLU A 665 5.51 43.40 0.88
C GLU A 665 5.63 44.16 2.21
N MET A 666 6.42 45.24 2.25
CA MET A 666 6.50 46.13 3.41
C MET A 666 5.25 46.98 3.66
N LYS A 667 4.36 47.13 2.66
CA LYS A 667 3.12 47.90 2.78
C LYS A 667 1.94 47.06 3.24
N GLU A 668 2.03 45.73 3.10
CA GLU A 668 0.99 44.78 3.53
C GLU A 668 1.17 44.32 4.98
N ASN A 669 2.36 44.51 5.57
CA ASN A 669 2.58 44.47 7.03
C ASN A 669 2.38 45.84 7.65
#